data_AF-V4PEV8-F1
#
_entry.id   AF-V4PEV8-F1
#
_cell.length_a   1.000
_cell.length_b   1.000
_cell.length_c   1.000
_cell.angle_alpha   90.00
_cell.angle_beta   90.00
_cell.angle_gamma   90.00
#
_symmetry.space_group_name_H-M   'P 1'
#
loop_
_entity.id
_entity.type
_entity.pdbx_description
1 polymer ?
#
loop_
_entity_poly.entity_id
_entity_poly.type
_entity_poly.pdbx_seq_one_letter_code
_entity_poly.pdbx_strand_id
1 'polypeptide(L)'
;MLSKSGKIWLDERSSVALTATTYTLPPAPADDPSPVMQRPYGPAPLPVQMWSTGHEAQAESVATTAIFGTISSATPTAGTGPRLGDDPLLYRQWYIDRTGLDNIGIDMNVRPVWDGGGGPGYTGAGVTVGVFDSLIERNHPDLEANYNAGLDVDDLFYEHTDSAHGTAVAGIIAAVKNGIGMTGIAYGAKVTSLPVIYTTSVSMHDFEIAMAHAKDFDVTNFSLGGLSPFDTGDTRLWFQLHGHYYKDAAELGRDGLGTLLIQGAGNNRGINPLDANLSNFQNQRYSITVSATDSNGLVADYSSEGANVLVTAASSGAYYGPHIATTDQMGDAGYNKGDSPDWDPVSGDYTTRFGGTSAATPVISGIVALVLEANPELGWRDVRDILAFSARHAGVAFGGTPAWHEGYTWKVNHSSNVNGTGLHYNQNYGFGLVDALAAVRLAESWTRQRTSANEVSRSDSVTQDLVIPEAQYNTTPLVVEFEIAAGVTAQIVTLYMNMIHKMSNELQVKLISPSGTESLIFDHKGFGPSIYGTGGTAWAPWTFTSNNFVGEDPAGTWRLEILDDRGFWPVNGVFKTATLTVYGDPTTDDSDYIYTNEFGALAGMDYGYTITDTAGIDTLNAAAVTAASVLDLRGVAPAVINGKAVTIAAGTVIENAWGGDGSDVLHGNGAANRLNGMRGNDTINGGLGDDTIDGGAGDDYVHGGAGNDELSGGDGQDRLSYEGATAGVTVDLSLSGVQDTGAGLDRLSGFETLQGSAWADRLIGSGGDDVISAAGGHDTVDGGAGNDTLSGGAGGDRLSGGAGIDRLSYGDSAAAVQVLLAANQASGGNAQGDVIDGFEDVAGGAGNDTLVGDGGGNRLIGGNGGDALIGEAGNDTLEGGAGHDVLSGGDGDDRVSGGDGNDMLGGRTGNDYVDGGLGNDTGFGGDGDDGLYGRDGNDNLSGELGRDTLDGGAGNDTLNGGDGDDRLSGGLGADQLRGGNGNDVFIHRQADVVTTGDAHAVADMLMDFYPRAHHFQQYDRIDLRAIDAIDGGTDDAFALIGDAAFTAAGQLRVWFDGINTRVEGNTIEDGDGHVEFEIILAGNLTALLGATDFLL
;
A
#
# COMPACT_ATOMS: atom_id res chain seq x y z
N MET A 1 -14.29 -20.89 29.13
CA MET A 1 -15.22 -22.05 29.06
C MET A 1 -16.66 -21.57 29.13
N LEU A 2 -17.45 -21.81 28.09
CA LEU A 2 -18.84 -21.36 27.94
C LEU A 2 -19.83 -22.46 28.33
N SER A 3 -20.92 -22.11 29.02
CA SER A 3 -22.12 -22.95 29.10
C SER A 3 -23.35 -22.19 28.62
N LYS A 4 -24.13 -22.88 27.78
CA LYS A 4 -25.43 -22.49 27.23
C LYS A 4 -26.46 -22.30 28.35
N SER A 5 -26.71 -21.07 28.76
CA SER A 5 -28.05 -20.59 29.17
C SER A 5 -27.98 -19.13 29.54
N GLY A 6 -28.30 -18.26 28.58
CA GLY A 6 -28.39 -16.81 28.79
C GLY A 6 -29.36 -16.46 29.90
N LYS A 7 -28.82 -16.05 31.05
CA LYS A 7 -29.49 -15.27 32.09
C LYS A 7 -28.47 -14.35 32.76
N ILE A 8 -28.55 -13.06 32.44
CA ILE A 8 -27.85 -11.99 33.14
C ILE A 8 -28.57 -11.73 34.46
N TRP A 9 -27.84 -11.78 35.57
CA TRP A 9 -28.24 -11.22 36.85
C TRP A 9 -27.51 -9.89 37.03
N LEU A 10 -28.24 -8.80 37.15
CA LEU A 10 -27.71 -7.52 37.63
C LEU A 10 -27.84 -7.52 39.16
N ASP A 11 -26.70 -7.50 39.85
CA ASP A 11 -26.61 -7.23 41.29
C ASP A 11 -26.43 -5.72 41.50
N GLU A 12 -27.43 -5.10 42.11
CA GLU A 12 -27.38 -3.74 42.63
C GLU A 12 -26.53 -3.70 43.91
N ARG A 13 -25.23 -3.40 43.79
CA ARG A 13 -24.45 -2.82 44.89
C ARG A 13 -23.04 -2.37 44.47
N SER A 14 -22.90 -1.12 44.03
CA SER A 14 -21.88 -0.19 44.55
C SER A 14 -21.95 1.16 43.84
N SER A 15 -22.12 2.20 44.65
CA SER A 15 -22.23 3.60 44.31
C SER A 15 -20.87 4.24 44.08
N VAL A 16 -20.69 4.93 42.95
CA VAL A 16 -19.73 6.05 42.84
C VAL A 16 -20.43 7.21 42.14
N ALA A 17 -20.39 8.37 42.79
CA ALA A 17 -21.12 9.59 42.45
C ALA A 17 -20.43 10.37 41.32
N LEU A 18 -21.21 10.79 40.32
CA LEU A 18 -20.85 11.87 39.40
C LEU A 18 -21.80 13.03 39.61
N THR A 19 -21.23 14.18 39.98
CA THR A 19 -21.91 15.46 40.15
C THR A 19 -22.09 16.10 38.77
N ALA A 20 -23.33 16.25 38.32
CA ALA A 20 -23.67 16.99 37.11
C ALA A 20 -23.74 18.49 37.42
N THR A 21 -22.89 19.28 36.78
CA THR A 21 -23.02 20.74 36.73
C THR A 21 -23.72 21.10 35.41
N THR A 22 -24.83 21.82 35.52
CA THR A 22 -25.69 22.25 34.41
C THR A 22 -25.06 23.38 33.60
N TYR A 23 -25.14 23.28 32.27
CA TYR A 23 -24.99 24.43 31.35
C TYR A 23 -26.25 24.58 30.50
N THR A 24 -26.85 25.77 30.59
CA THR A 24 -28.02 26.23 29.83
C THR A 24 -27.58 26.96 28.57
N LEU A 25 -28.18 26.64 27.41
CA LEU A 25 -28.04 27.38 26.15
C LEU A 25 -29.11 28.50 26.04
N PRO A 26 -28.80 29.66 25.43
CA PRO A 26 -29.75 30.75 25.18
C PRO A 26 -30.46 30.64 23.80
N PRO A 27 -31.55 31.40 23.58
CA PRO A 27 -32.55 31.14 22.54
C PRO A 27 -32.28 31.84 21.20
N ALA A 28 -32.71 31.22 20.10
CA ALA A 28 -32.84 31.85 18.78
C ALA A 28 -34.25 32.43 18.57
N PRO A 29 -34.42 33.60 17.92
CA PRO A 29 -35.71 34.12 17.49
C PRO A 29 -36.03 33.81 16.02
N ALA A 30 -37.34 33.83 15.75
CA ALA A 30 -38.07 33.39 14.56
C ALA A 30 -37.88 34.27 13.30
N ASP A 31 -38.14 33.68 12.13
CA ASP A 31 -39.26 34.09 11.25
C ASP A 31 -39.42 33.12 10.05
N ASP A 32 -40.69 32.75 9.81
CA ASP A 32 -41.27 32.02 8.67
C ASP A 32 -41.92 33.08 7.73
N PRO A 33 -41.93 32.92 6.40
CA PRO A 33 -43.10 32.29 5.78
C PRO A 33 -42.79 31.39 4.58
N SER A 34 -43.41 30.22 4.59
CA SER A 34 -43.56 29.24 3.50
C SER A 34 -44.29 29.85 2.27
N PRO A 35 -44.40 29.18 1.08
CA PRO A 35 -45.40 28.10 0.97
C PRO A 35 -45.27 27.04 -0.19
N VAL A 36 -45.95 25.90 0.04
CA VAL A 36 -46.61 24.94 -0.90
C VAL A 36 -45.78 23.92 -1.73
N MET A 37 -45.91 22.63 -1.40
CA MET A 37 -46.65 21.57 -2.16
C MET A 37 -46.34 20.17 -1.56
N GLN A 38 -47.29 19.59 -0.82
CA GLN A 38 -48.10 18.42 -1.21
C GLN A 38 -47.31 17.18 -1.68
N ARG A 39 -47.22 16.17 -0.78
CA ARG A 39 -47.06 14.75 -1.12
C ARG A 39 -48.43 14.13 -1.45
N PRO A 40 -48.46 13.07 -2.26
CA PRO A 40 -49.14 11.85 -1.80
C PRO A 40 -48.43 10.53 -2.14
N TYR A 41 -48.50 9.59 -1.18
CA TYR A 41 -48.66 8.14 -1.30
C TYR A 41 -47.82 7.31 -2.30
N GLY A 42 -47.02 6.35 -1.76
CA GLY A 42 -46.55 5.15 -2.49
C GLY A 42 -47.65 4.10 -2.71
N PRO A 43 -47.38 2.96 -3.38
CA PRO A 43 -46.51 1.90 -2.83
C PRO A 43 -45.61 1.13 -3.84
N ALA A 44 -44.64 0.38 -3.30
CA ALA A 44 -43.64 -0.48 -3.97
C ALA A 44 -44.23 -1.63 -4.83
N PRO A 45 -43.46 -2.29 -5.75
CA PRO A 45 -42.58 -3.41 -5.35
C PRO A 45 -41.33 -3.74 -6.23
N LEU A 46 -40.31 -4.32 -5.56
CA LEU A 46 -39.36 -5.39 -6.00
C LEU A 46 -38.11 -5.05 -6.86
N PRO A 47 -37.03 -5.88 -6.73
CA PRO A 47 -35.65 -5.49 -6.96
C PRO A 47 -35.08 -6.02 -8.29
N VAL A 48 -34.21 -5.25 -8.94
CA VAL A 48 -33.38 -5.72 -10.05
C VAL A 48 -31.95 -5.25 -9.81
N GLN A 49 -31.03 -6.21 -9.87
CA GLN A 49 -29.59 -6.01 -9.84
C GLN A 49 -29.14 -5.21 -11.07
N MET A 50 -28.27 -4.22 -10.88
CA MET A 50 -27.36 -3.76 -11.91
C MET A 50 -25.98 -3.48 -11.30
N TRP A 51 -24.96 -3.88 -12.05
CA TRP A 51 -23.54 -3.72 -11.76
C TRP A 51 -23.15 -2.24 -11.67
N SER A 52 -22.20 -1.95 -10.77
CA SER A 52 -21.52 -0.66 -10.63
C SER A 52 -20.22 -0.64 -11.45
N THR A 53 -20.03 0.43 -12.22
CA THR A 53 -18.76 0.91 -12.78
C THR A 53 -18.60 2.39 -12.43
N GLY A 54 -17.38 2.81 -12.05
CA GLY A 54 -16.94 4.22 -11.91
C GLY A 54 -17.30 4.88 -10.58
N HIS A 55 -16.39 5.08 -9.61
CA HIS A 55 -15.39 6.16 -9.51
C HIS A 55 -15.96 7.57 -9.73
N GLU A 56 -16.12 8.33 -8.64
CA GLU A 56 -15.47 9.65 -8.49
C GLU A 56 -15.62 10.22 -7.07
N ALA A 57 -14.61 11.02 -6.72
CA ALA A 57 -14.27 11.52 -5.40
C ALA A 57 -14.97 12.85 -5.08
N GLN A 58 -15.29 13.09 -3.80
CA GLN A 58 -15.32 14.45 -3.25
C GLN A 58 -14.83 14.45 -1.80
N ALA A 59 -13.80 15.26 -1.57
CA ALA A 59 -13.23 15.58 -0.28
C ALA A 59 -14.10 16.61 0.46
N GLU A 60 -14.41 16.37 1.73
CA GLU A 60 -14.76 17.43 2.67
C GLU A 60 -14.16 17.18 4.06
N SER A 61 -13.46 18.20 4.54
CA SER A 61 -12.85 18.34 5.86
C SER A 61 -13.88 18.52 6.98
N VAL A 62 -13.77 17.83 8.12
CA VAL A 62 -14.30 18.34 9.41
C VAL A 62 -13.44 17.90 10.60
N ALA A 63 -13.01 18.88 11.40
CA ALA A 63 -12.25 18.72 12.62
C ALA A 63 -13.09 18.29 13.85
N THR A 64 -12.53 17.31 14.59
CA THR A 64 -12.52 17.09 16.05
C THR A 64 -13.83 17.09 16.88
N THR A 65 -14.06 15.97 17.58
CA THR A 65 -14.21 15.92 19.07
C THR A 65 -13.95 14.48 19.56
N ALA A 66 -12.92 14.31 20.40
CA ALA A 66 -12.41 13.04 20.92
C ALA A 66 -13.13 12.57 22.20
N ILE A 67 -13.56 11.30 22.26
CA ILE A 67 -13.83 10.53 23.50
C ILE A 67 -13.61 9.01 23.26
N PHE A 68 -12.62 8.43 23.98
CA PHE A 68 -12.29 7.01 24.25
C PHE A 68 -12.41 5.95 23.12
N GLY A 69 -11.28 5.65 22.48
CA GLY A 69 -11.12 4.57 21.50
C GLY A 69 -11.05 3.18 22.13
N THR A 70 -12.11 2.41 21.97
CA THR A 70 -12.01 0.98 21.64
C THR A 70 -11.88 0.88 20.12
N ILE A 71 -10.85 0.19 19.64
CA ILE A 71 -10.65 -0.14 18.23
C ILE A 71 -11.95 -0.79 17.71
N SER A 72 -12.75 -0.07 16.91
CA SER A 72 -13.86 -0.67 16.18
C SER A 72 -13.36 -1.01 14.79
N SER A 73 -13.16 -2.31 14.58
CA SER A 73 -12.97 -2.91 13.28
C SER A 73 -14.11 -2.52 12.34
N ALA A 74 -13.77 -2.02 11.15
CA ALA A 74 -14.57 -2.32 9.98
C ALA A 74 -14.72 -3.84 9.95
N THR A 75 -15.94 -4.38 10.00
CA THR A 75 -16.19 -5.82 9.88
C THR A 75 -15.68 -6.31 8.53
N PRO A 76 -14.61 -7.13 8.46
CA PRO A 76 -14.31 -7.88 7.26
C PRO A 76 -15.06 -9.21 7.38
N THR A 77 -15.80 -9.55 6.33
CA THR A 77 -16.38 -10.88 6.16
C THR A 77 -15.37 -11.97 6.49
N ALA A 78 -15.75 -12.88 7.39
CA ALA A 78 -14.98 -14.06 7.75
C ALA A 78 -14.72 -14.94 6.50
N GLY A 79 -13.52 -14.82 5.92
CA GLY A 79 -12.97 -15.80 4.99
C GLY A 79 -12.05 -16.74 5.76
N THR A 80 -12.53 -17.92 6.14
CA THR A 80 -11.74 -18.96 6.85
C THR A 80 -11.04 -19.90 5.87
N GLY A 81 -10.39 -19.36 4.84
CA GLY A 81 -9.72 -20.14 3.79
C GLY A 81 -8.52 -19.41 3.19
N PRO A 82 -7.64 -20.12 2.46
CA PRO A 82 -6.47 -19.53 1.82
C PRO A 82 -6.89 -18.39 0.87
N ARG A 83 -6.14 -17.28 0.86
CA ARG A 83 -6.35 -16.24 -0.16
C ARG A 83 -5.89 -16.80 -1.52
N LEU A 84 -6.49 -16.33 -2.60
CA LEU A 84 -6.13 -16.76 -3.94
C LEU A 84 -4.64 -16.44 -4.21
N GLY A 85 -3.85 -17.45 -4.57
CA GLY A 85 -2.40 -17.29 -4.81
C GLY A 85 -1.49 -17.55 -3.60
N ASP A 86 -2.05 -17.79 -2.41
CA ASP A 86 -1.28 -18.24 -1.24
C ASP A 86 -1.06 -19.76 -1.25
N ASP A 87 -0.03 -20.22 -0.53
CA ASP A 87 0.13 -21.64 -0.24
C ASP A 87 -1.03 -22.14 0.63
N PRO A 88 -1.51 -23.38 0.42
CA PRO A 88 -2.73 -23.87 1.05
C PRO A 88 -2.73 -23.89 2.57
N LEU A 89 -1.57 -23.92 3.24
CA LEU A 89 -1.47 -23.94 4.71
C LEU A 89 -1.02 -22.61 5.32
N LEU A 90 -0.77 -21.56 4.53
CA LEU A 90 -0.35 -20.25 5.04
C LEU A 90 -1.34 -19.66 6.06
N TYR A 91 -2.64 -19.88 5.88
CA TYR A 91 -3.67 -19.43 6.83
C TYR A 91 -3.53 -20.04 8.25
N ARG A 92 -2.70 -21.09 8.41
CA ARG A 92 -2.38 -21.70 9.71
C ARG A 92 -1.15 -21.07 10.38
N GLN A 93 -0.36 -20.32 9.64
CA GLN A 93 0.82 -19.62 10.14
C GLN A 93 0.42 -18.28 10.74
N TRP A 94 -0.25 -18.34 11.89
CA TRP A 94 -0.78 -17.15 12.58
C TRP A 94 0.27 -16.07 12.89
N TYR A 95 1.54 -16.44 12.89
CA TYR A 95 2.68 -15.54 13.09
C TYR A 95 3.03 -14.71 11.84
N ILE A 96 2.57 -15.12 10.66
CA ILE A 96 2.67 -14.39 9.39
C ILE A 96 1.35 -13.69 9.08
N ASP A 97 0.25 -14.46 9.12
CA ASP A 97 -1.09 -13.98 8.82
C ASP A 97 -2.09 -14.51 9.83
N ARG A 98 -2.68 -13.58 10.57
CA ARG A 98 -3.57 -13.88 11.69
C ARG A 98 -5.05 -13.91 11.33
N THR A 99 -5.40 -14.03 10.04
CA THR A 99 -6.81 -14.17 9.61
C THR A 99 -7.54 -15.25 10.43
N GLY A 100 -8.54 -14.85 11.23
CA GLY A 100 -9.40 -15.76 11.99
C GLY A 100 -9.16 -15.89 13.50
N LEU A 101 -8.33 -15.03 14.13
CA LEU A 101 -8.20 -14.95 15.60
C LEU A 101 -8.68 -13.61 16.18
N ASP A 102 -9.17 -13.62 17.43
CA ASP A 102 -9.86 -12.47 18.06
C ASP A 102 -8.94 -11.28 18.48
N ASN A 103 -7.61 -11.44 18.46
CA ASN A 103 -6.63 -10.39 18.85
C ASN A 103 -5.74 -9.98 17.65
N ILE A 104 -6.27 -9.14 16.75
CA ILE A 104 -5.51 -8.58 15.60
C ILE A 104 -4.30 -7.76 16.12
N GLY A 105 -3.11 -7.90 15.51
CA GLY A 105 -1.91 -7.09 15.82
C GLY A 105 -0.78 -7.78 16.60
N ILE A 106 -0.87 -9.09 16.86
CA ILE A 106 0.13 -9.88 17.62
C ILE A 106 0.94 -10.84 16.70
N ASP A 107 0.65 -10.86 15.39
CA ASP A 107 1.53 -11.47 14.38
C ASP A 107 2.79 -10.63 14.14
N MET A 108 3.69 -11.09 13.28
CA MET A 108 4.96 -10.38 13.00
C MET A 108 4.83 -9.30 11.92
N ASN A 109 3.61 -8.98 11.44
CA ASN A 109 3.35 -7.98 10.41
C ASN A 109 4.15 -8.20 9.10
N VAL A 110 4.23 -9.46 8.64
CA VAL A 110 5.08 -9.87 7.50
C VAL A 110 4.39 -9.66 6.16
N ARG A 111 3.07 -9.84 6.07
CA ARG A 111 2.37 -9.72 4.77
C ARG A 111 2.56 -8.36 4.08
N PRO A 112 2.42 -7.21 4.76
CA PRO A 112 2.64 -5.92 4.10
C PRO A 112 4.06 -5.75 3.53
N VAL A 113 5.06 -6.43 4.09
CA VAL A 113 6.42 -6.45 3.56
C VAL A 113 6.47 -7.16 2.20
N TRP A 114 5.74 -8.25 2.05
CA TRP A 114 5.66 -8.99 0.78
C TRP A 114 4.87 -8.22 -0.27
N ASP A 115 3.81 -7.54 0.17
CA ASP A 115 2.92 -6.77 -0.71
C ASP A 115 3.56 -5.45 -1.18
N GLY A 116 4.60 -4.97 -0.49
CA GLY A 116 5.38 -3.77 -0.86
C GLY A 116 4.72 -2.44 -0.52
N GLY A 117 3.39 -2.37 -0.55
CA GLY A 117 2.60 -1.21 -0.13
C GLY A 117 2.73 0.01 -1.04
N GLY A 118 2.98 -0.20 -2.34
CA GLY A 118 3.27 0.86 -3.31
C GLY A 118 4.75 0.89 -3.72
N GLY A 119 5.66 0.56 -2.80
CA GLY A 119 7.07 0.34 -3.08
C GLY A 119 7.42 -1.15 -3.34
N PRO A 120 8.72 -1.50 -3.36
CA PRO A 120 9.16 -2.88 -3.57
C PRO A 120 8.69 -3.80 -2.43
N GLY A 121 8.28 -5.02 -2.81
CA GLY A 121 8.01 -6.11 -1.87
C GLY A 121 9.25 -6.97 -1.63
N TYR A 122 9.45 -7.41 -0.38
CA TYR A 122 10.65 -8.16 0.03
C TYR A 122 10.30 -9.59 0.41
N THR A 123 11.15 -10.55 0.03
CA THR A 123 10.96 -12.00 0.22
C THR A 123 12.15 -12.68 0.87
N GLY A 124 13.23 -11.96 1.16
CA GLY A 124 14.54 -12.42 1.60
C GLY A 124 15.46 -12.84 0.46
N ALA A 125 15.15 -12.49 -0.79
CA ALA A 125 15.96 -12.89 -1.93
C ALA A 125 17.40 -12.35 -1.82
N GLY A 126 18.37 -13.15 -2.26
CA GLY A 126 19.79 -12.80 -2.18
C GLY A 126 20.43 -13.04 -0.81
N VAL A 127 19.66 -13.34 0.24
CA VAL A 127 20.19 -13.60 1.58
C VAL A 127 20.40 -15.09 1.84
N THR A 128 21.53 -15.43 2.48
CA THR A 128 21.90 -16.80 2.87
C THR A 128 21.81 -17.01 4.38
N VAL A 129 21.20 -18.13 4.79
CA VAL A 129 20.95 -18.47 6.19
C VAL A 129 21.53 -19.84 6.55
N GLY A 130 22.53 -19.85 7.44
CA GLY A 130 23.10 -21.07 8.01
C GLY A 130 22.31 -21.55 9.24
N VAL A 131 21.72 -22.75 9.19
CA VAL A 131 20.90 -23.30 10.28
C VAL A 131 21.72 -24.30 11.10
N PHE A 132 22.12 -23.89 12.31
CA PHE A 132 22.88 -24.70 13.26
C PHE A 132 21.94 -25.54 14.10
N ASP A 133 21.63 -26.74 13.63
CA ASP A 133 20.58 -27.57 14.20
C ASP A 133 20.81 -29.08 13.94
N SER A 134 19.76 -29.90 13.95
CA SER A 134 19.75 -31.19 13.28
C SER A 134 19.68 -31.03 11.77
N LEU A 135 19.86 -32.13 11.04
CA LEU A 135 19.85 -32.12 9.59
C LEU A 135 18.54 -31.54 9.02
N ILE A 136 18.65 -30.63 8.05
CA ILE A 136 17.51 -30.21 7.21
C ILE A 136 17.25 -31.29 6.15
N GLU A 137 16.00 -31.70 6.00
CA GLU A 137 15.59 -32.55 4.88
C GLU A 137 15.55 -31.75 3.57
N ARG A 138 16.72 -31.62 2.92
CA ARG A 138 16.93 -30.79 1.72
C ARG A 138 16.07 -31.13 0.51
N ASN A 139 15.48 -32.32 0.46
CA ASN A 139 14.58 -32.77 -0.61
C ASN A 139 13.09 -32.65 -0.22
N HIS A 140 12.77 -32.00 0.90
CA HIS A 140 11.40 -31.64 1.24
C HIS A 140 10.84 -30.73 0.12
N PRO A 141 9.66 -31.01 -0.47
CA PRO A 141 9.11 -30.27 -1.60
C PRO A 141 9.01 -28.76 -1.37
N ASP A 142 8.80 -28.38 -0.11
CA ASP A 142 8.67 -27.00 0.32
C ASP A 142 9.99 -26.32 0.70
N LEU A 143 11.13 -27.03 0.63
CA LEU A 143 12.46 -26.49 0.96
C LEU A 143 13.46 -26.68 -0.18
N GLU A 144 13.27 -27.65 -1.07
CA GLU A 144 14.24 -28.08 -2.07
C GLU A 144 14.74 -26.91 -2.94
N ALA A 145 13.85 -26.03 -3.38
CA ALA A 145 14.23 -24.88 -4.21
C ALA A 145 15.03 -23.80 -3.44
N ASN A 146 14.92 -23.77 -2.11
CA ASN A 146 15.62 -22.81 -1.24
C ASN A 146 16.80 -23.41 -0.49
N TYR A 147 17.00 -24.74 -0.53
CA TYR A 147 18.20 -25.34 0.02
C TYR A 147 19.43 -25.04 -0.84
N ASN A 148 20.48 -24.48 -0.24
CA ASN A 148 21.74 -24.22 -0.93
C ASN A 148 22.82 -25.22 -0.53
N ALA A 149 22.93 -26.30 -1.30
CA ALA A 149 23.96 -27.32 -1.13
C ALA A 149 25.39 -26.82 -1.46
N GLY A 150 25.53 -25.69 -2.14
CA GLY A 150 26.83 -25.10 -2.44
C GLY A 150 27.53 -24.50 -1.22
N LEU A 151 26.81 -24.33 -0.11
CA LEU A 151 27.33 -23.86 1.18
C LEU A 151 27.41 -24.98 2.21
N ASP A 152 27.17 -26.23 1.82
CA ASP A 152 27.39 -27.38 2.72
C ASP A 152 28.86 -27.40 3.15
N VAL A 153 29.10 -27.47 4.46
CA VAL A 153 30.44 -27.48 5.04
C VAL A 153 31.01 -28.90 5.00
N ASP A 154 32.21 -29.04 4.43
CA ASP A 154 32.98 -30.28 4.44
C ASP A 154 33.23 -30.77 5.89
N ASP A 155 33.39 -32.09 6.07
CA ASP A 155 33.62 -32.76 7.37
C ASP A 155 32.44 -32.74 8.36
N LEU A 156 31.32 -32.09 8.06
CA LEU A 156 30.06 -32.30 8.77
C LEU A 156 29.33 -33.56 8.28
N PHE A 157 28.57 -34.20 9.18
CA PHE A 157 27.86 -35.44 8.87
C PHE A 157 26.42 -35.19 8.42
N TYR A 158 26.13 -35.44 7.14
CA TYR A 158 24.81 -35.23 6.53
C TYR A 158 24.04 -36.53 6.26
N GLU A 159 24.13 -37.52 7.16
CA GLU A 159 23.26 -38.71 7.11
C GLU A 159 22.16 -38.66 8.17
N HIS A 160 21.11 -39.46 7.95
CA HIS A 160 19.79 -39.34 8.57
C HIS A 160 19.84 -39.22 10.10
N THR A 161 19.28 -38.14 10.63
CA THR A 161 18.94 -37.98 12.05
C THR A 161 17.47 -38.31 12.27
N ASP A 162 17.12 -38.92 13.40
CA ASP A 162 15.72 -39.15 13.81
C ASP A 162 14.99 -37.84 14.25
N SER A 163 15.64 -36.68 14.09
CA SER A 163 15.17 -35.36 14.51
C SER A 163 14.65 -34.54 13.33
N ALA A 164 13.41 -34.05 13.44
CA ALA A 164 12.78 -33.12 12.49
C ALA A 164 12.99 -31.63 12.83
N HIS A 165 13.76 -31.33 13.88
CA HIS A 165 13.89 -29.97 14.41
C HIS A 165 14.48 -29.00 13.37
N GLY A 166 15.60 -29.35 12.73
CA GLY A 166 16.23 -28.53 11.69
C GLY A 166 15.33 -28.28 10.47
N THR A 167 14.57 -29.29 10.01
CA THR A 167 13.58 -29.13 8.94
C THR A 167 12.47 -28.15 9.34
N ALA A 168 11.96 -28.22 10.57
CA ALA A 168 10.93 -27.30 11.06
C ALA A 168 11.45 -25.86 11.20
N VAL A 169 12.69 -25.68 11.67
CA VAL A 169 13.38 -24.38 11.73
C VAL A 169 13.52 -23.78 10.32
N ALA A 170 13.98 -24.58 9.35
CA ALA A 170 14.16 -24.14 7.98
C ALA A 170 12.84 -23.70 7.32
N GLY A 171 11.72 -24.41 7.57
CA GLY A 171 10.41 -24.06 7.04
C GLY A 171 9.87 -22.72 7.49
N ILE A 172 10.12 -22.33 8.76
CA ILE A 172 9.73 -21.02 9.27
C ILE A 172 10.48 -19.90 8.54
N ILE A 173 11.75 -20.13 8.23
CA ILE A 173 12.62 -19.16 7.56
C ILE A 173 12.24 -19.06 6.08
N ALA A 174 12.29 -20.18 5.35
CA ALA A 174 12.36 -20.17 3.89
C ALA A 174 11.58 -21.31 3.21
N ALA A 175 10.47 -21.79 3.78
CA ALA A 175 9.53 -22.59 3.01
C ALA A 175 9.10 -21.82 1.75
N VAL A 176 9.08 -22.49 0.60
CA VAL A 176 8.99 -21.86 -0.72
C VAL A 176 7.55 -21.53 -1.06
N LYS A 177 7.26 -20.30 -1.47
CA LYS A 177 5.93 -19.97 -2.02
C LYS A 177 5.71 -20.59 -3.40
N ASN A 178 5.08 -21.77 -3.46
CA ASN A 178 5.04 -22.63 -4.66
C ASN A 178 3.66 -23.27 -4.94
N GLY A 179 2.64 -22.92 -4.16
CA GLY A 179 1.28 -23.46 -4.24
C GLY A 179 1.07 -24.78 -3.49
N ILE A 180 2.03 -25.23 -2.68
CA ILE A 180 1.89 -26.36 -1.75
C ILE A 180 2.29 -25.93 -0.34
N GLY A 181 1.87 -26.69 0.67
CA GLY A 181 2.46 -26.54 2.00
C GLY A 181 2.28 -25.16 2.64
N MET A 182 3.36 -24.68 3.24
CA MET A 182 3.48 -23.47 4.06
C MET A 182 4.34 -22.44 3.34
N THR A 183 4.34 -21.19 3.80
CA THR A 183 5.23 -20.15 3.27
C THR A 183 6.20 -19.68 4.34
N GLY A 184 7.51 -19.67 4.07
CA GLY A 184 8.50 -19.13 4.99
C GLY A 184 8.38 -17.60 5.09
N ILE A 185 8.79 -17.01 6.21
CA ILE A 185 8.81 -15.54 6.37
C ILE A 185 9.64 -14.87 5.27
N ALA A 186 10.79 -15.47 4.98
CA ALA A 186 11.71 -15.10 3.91
C ALA A 186 11.73 -16.22 2.84
N TYR A 187 10.59 -16.45 2.20
CA TYR A 187 10.42 -17.53 1.21
C TYR A 187 11.28 -17.40 -0.06
N GLY A 188 12.00 -16.28 -0.25
CA GLY A 188 13.02 -16.07 -1.29
C GLY A 188 14.46 -16.31 -0.82
N ALA A 189 14.71 -16.44 0.49
CA ALA A 189 16.03 -16.66 1.05
C ALA A 189 16.55 -18.09 0.80
N LYS A 190 17.87 -18.26 0.87
CA LYS A 190 18.53 -19.57 0.77
C LYS A 190 18.95 -20.07 2.13
N VAL A 191 18.61 -21.33 2.44
CA VAL A 191 18.96 -21.99 3.71
C VAL A 191 19.96 -23.13 3.48
N THR A 192 20.85 -23.34 4.45
CA THR A 192 21.82 -24.44 4.44
C THR A 192 21.90 -25.08 5.81
N SER A 193 22.07 -26.41 5.84
CA SER A 193 22.14 -27.18 7.08
C SER A 193 23.55 -27.14 7.66
N LEU A 194 23.68 -26.85 8.95
CA LEU A 194 24.90 -27.04 9.74
C LEU A 194 24.56 -28.07 10.83
N PRO A 195 24.59 -29.39 10.51
CA PRO A 195 24.12 -30.43 11.41
C PRO A 195 25.08 -30.59 12.60
N VAL A 196 24.69 -30.05 13.75
CA VAL A 196 25.44 -30.12 15.02
C VAL A 196 24.69 -30.93 16.08
N ILE A 197 23.42 -31.27 15.82
CA ILE A 197 22.55 -32.08 16.68
C ILE A 197 22.16 -33.40 15.97
N TYR A 198 22.61 -34.53 16.49
CA TYR A 198 22.29 -35.85 15.90
C TYR A 198 21.30 -36.69 16.71
N THR A 199 21.18 -36.42 18.01
CA THR A 199 20.22 -37.06 18.92
C THR A 199 19.52 -36.00 19.77
N THR A 200 20.02 -35.72 20.97
CA THR A 200 19.50 -34.67 21.89
C THR A 200 20.61 -33.79 22.46
N SER A 201 21.86 -33.98 22.01
CA SER A 201 23.05 -33.24 22.46
C SER A 201 23.86 -32.74 21.28
N VAL A 202 24.46 -31.57 21.46
CA VAL A 202 25.36 -30.96 20.48
C VAL A 202 26.70 -31.70 20.45
N SER A 203 27.20 -32.03 19.26
CA SER A 203 28.58 -32.48 19.06
C SER A 203 29.49 -31.25 19.13
N MET A 204 30.25 -31.08 20.22
CA MET A 204 31.14 -29.91 20.36
C MET A 204 32.26 -29.86 19.32
N HIS A 205 32.62 -31.01 18.73
CA HIS A 205 33.57 -31.07 17.61
C HIS A 205 32.95 -30.52 16.33
N ASP A 206 31.76 -31.01 15.96
CA ASP A 206 31.08 -30.55 14.74
C ASP A 206 30.59 -29.11 14.89
N PHE A 207 30.22 -28.70 16.10
CA PHE A 207 29.92 -27.31 16.42
C PHE A 207 31.13 -26.39 16.23
N GLU A 208 32.34 -26.86 16.55
CA GLU A 208 33.58 -26.12 16.26
C GLU A 208 33.77 -25.91 14.76
N ILE A 209 33.61 -26.97 13.97
CA ILE A 209 33.70 -26.92 12.50
C ILE A 209 32.65 -25.96 11.95
N ALA A 210 31.38 -26.13 12.33
CA ALA A 210 30.30 -25.28 11.88
C ALA A 210 30.52 -23.80 12.26
N MET A 211 30.98 -23.51 13.48
CA MET A 211 31.21 -22.14 13.94
C MET A 211 32.35 -21.44 13.19
N ALA A 212 33.37 -22.18 12.73
CA ALA A 212 34.42 -21.63 11.88
C ALA A 212 33.87 -21.10 10.54
N HIS A 213 32.71 -21.61 10.11
CA HIS A 213 31.99 -21.24 8.89
C HIS A 213 30.82 -20.29 9.14
N ALA A 214 30.55 -19.86 10.39
CA ALA A 214 29.46 -18.93 10.68
C ALA A 214 29.57 -17.64 9.86
N LYS A 215 30.80 -17.13 9.66
CA LYS A 215 31.11 -15.94 8.85
C LYS A 215 30.76 -16.06 7.36
N ASP A 216 30.55 -17.27 6.85
CA ASP A 216 30.32 -17.53 5.43
C ASP A 216 28.83 -17.34 5.04
N PHE A 217 27.97 -17.04 6.02
CA PHE A 217 26.55 -16.76 5.85
C PHE A 217 26.23 -15.30 6.15
N ASP A 218 25.13 -14.81 5.60
CA ASP A 218 24.59 -13.49 5.99
C ASP A 218 23.97 -13.55 7.39
N VAL A 219 23.19 -14.61 7.63
CA VAL A 219 22.48 -14.85 8.87
C VAL A 219 22.78 -16.27 9.35
N THR A 220 22.92 -16.47 10.65
CA THR A 220 22.96 -17.81 11.25
C THR A 220 21.85 -17.96 12.27
N ASN A 221 21.25 -19.14 12.32
CA ASN A 221 20.19 -19.49 13.26
C ASN A 221 20.70 -20.53 14.27
N PHE A 222 20.66 -20.17 15.56
CA PHE A 222 20.98 -21.05 16.68
C PHE A 222 19.72 -21.31 17.51
N SER A 223 18.88 -22.23 17.01
CA SER A 223 17.69 -22.72 17.72
C SER A 223 18.04 -23.76 18.81
N LEU A 224 19.19 -23.58 19.46
CA LEU A 224 19.81 -24.43 20.49
C LEU A 224 20.38 -23.58 21.62
N GLY A 225 20.77 -24.17 22.75
CA GLY A 225 21.38 -23.40 23.85
C GLY A 225 21.88 -24.26 25.01
N GLY A 226 22.51 -23.60 25.99
CA GLY A 226 23.02 -24.26 27.19
C GLY A 226 21.93 -24.60 28.21
N LEU A 227 21.97 -25.82 28.73
CA LEU A 227 21.03 -26.31 29.76
C LEU A 227 21.55 -26.15 31.20
N SER A 228 22.82 -25.75 31.37
CA SER A 228 23.47 -25.63 32.68
C SER A 228 23.93 -24.19 32.92
N PRO A 229 23.63 -23.61 34.10
CA PRO A 229 24.12 -22.29 34.42
C PRO A 229 25.65 -22.30 34.55
N PHE A 230 26.29 -21.25 34.06
CA PHE A 230 27.74 -21.03 34.06
C PHE A 230 28.56 -22.06 33.27
N ASP A 231 27.96 -22.70 32.25
CA ASP A 231 28.56 -23.69 31.34
C ASP A 231 29.68 -24.52 31.99
N THR A 232 29.33 -25.53 32.79
CA THR A 232 30.29 -26.32 33.56
C THR A 232 30.90 -27.46 32.73
N GLY A 233 32.18 -27.78 32.95
CA GLY A 233 32.83 -28.95 32.33
C GLY A 233 33.42 -28.64 30.95
N ASP A 234 33.09 -29.46 29.96
CA ASP A 234 33.69 -29.41 28.61
C ASP A 234 33.26 -28.17 27.81
N THR A 235 32.03 -27.67 28.01
CA THR A 235 31.54 -26.44 27.37
C THR A 235 32.36 -25.23 27.77
N ARG A 236 32.74 -25.12 29.05
CA ARG A 236 33.63 -24.06 29.54
C ARG A 236 34.95 -24.04 28.78
N LEU A 237 35.58 -25.21 28.64
CA LEU A 237 36.87 -25.35 27.98
C LEU A 237 36.75 -25.01 26.50
N TRP A 238 35.65 -25.42 25.87
CA TRP A 238 35.38 -25.08 24.49
C TRP A 238 35.29 -23.56 24.28
N PHE A 239 34.49 -22.84 25.08
CA PHE A 239 34.39 -21.38 24.93
C PHE A 239 35.72 -20.66 25.22
N GLN A 240 36.53 -21.19 26.13
CA GLN A 240 37.87 -20.65 26.40
C GLN A 240 38.82 -20.78 25.19
N LEU A 241 38.64 -21.79 24.34
CA LEU A 241 39.50 -22.05 23.19
C LEU A 241 38.91 -21.51 21.87
N HIS A 242 37.59 -21.59 21.71
CA HIS A 242 36.88 -21.44 20.43
C HIS A 242 35.79 -20.37 20.43
N GLY A 243 35.51 -19.71 21.56
CA GLY A 243 34.50 -18.65 21.63
C GLY A 243 34.78 -17.45 20.71
N HIS A 244 35.99 -17.34 20.16
CA HIS A 244 36.38 -16.30 19.20
C HIS A 244 35.58 -16.37 17.88
N TYR A 245 35.01 -17.52 17.49
CA TYR A 245 34.26 -17.61 16.25
C TYR A 245 33.04 -16.68 16.18
N TYR A 246 32.38 -16.39 17.30
CA TYR A 246 31.30 -15.39 17.34
C TYR A 246 31.80 -14.00 16.95
N LYS A 247 33.01 -13.66 17.41
CA LYS A 247 33.68 -12.40 17.07
C LYS A 247 34.10 -12.40 15.61
N ASP A 248 34.71 -13.48 15.12
CA ASP A 248 35.15 -13.59 13.72
C ASP A 248 33.96 -13.46 12.75
N ALA A 249 32.80 -14.03 13.07
CA ALA A 249 31.60 -13.85 12.27
C ALA A 249 31.13 -12.39 12.22
N ALA A 250 31.13 -11.68 13.35
CA ALA A 250 30.76 -10.26 13.42
C ALA A 250 31.82 -9.30 12.83
N GLU A 251 33.08 -9.73 12.71
CA GLU A 251 34.17 -8.92 12.14
C GLU A 251 34.43 -9.18 10.66
N LEU A 252 34.26 -10.43 10.21
CA LEU A 252 34.71 -10.89 8.89
C LEU A 252 33.56 -11.29 7.96
N GLY A 253 32.40 -11.62 8.51
CA GLY A 253 31.25 -12.00 7.69
C GLY A 253 30.76 -10.85 6.84
N ARG A 254 30.13 -11.17 5.69
CA ARG A 254 29.53 -10.18 4.77
C ARG A 254 30.48 -9.03 4.42
N ASP A 255 31.71 -9.37 4.02
CA ASP A 255 32.78 -8.42 3.67
C ASP A 255 33.10 -7.38 4.77
N GLY A 256 32.91 -7.75 6.04
CA GLY A 256 33.17 -6.90 7.20
C GLY A 256 31.95 -6.17 7.75
N LEU A 257 30.79 -6.30 7.12
CA LEU A 257 29.50 -5.87 7.70
C LEU A 257 29.13 -6.70 8.93
N GLY A 258 29.60 -7.95 8.98
CA GLY A 258 29.38 -8.91 10.05
C GLY A 258 28.14 -9.78 9.81
N THR A 259 28.28 -11.08 10.04
CA THR A 259 27.16 -12.03 10.02
C THR A 259 26.23 -11.80 11.20
N LEU A 260 24.92 -11.92 10.96
CA LEU A 260 23.88 -11.76 11.98
C LEU A 260 23.64 -13.10 12.71
N LEU A 261 24.06 -13.16 13.98
CA LEU A 261 23.99 -14.37 14.80
C LEU A 261 22.71 -14.42 15.63
N ILE A 262 21.67 -15.14 15.20
CA ILE A 262 20.36 -15.19 15.87
C ILE A 262 20.30 -16.37 16.84
N GLN A 263 20.04 -16.11 18.12
CA GLN A 263 20.22 -17.07 19.20
C GLN A 263 18.97 -17.18 20.09
N GLY A 264 18.43 -18.37 20.27
CA GLY A 264 17.29 -18.57 21.18
C GLY A 264 17.68 -18.35 22.64
N ALA A 265 16.81 -17.69 23.43
CA ALA A 265 17.03 -17.41 24.85
C ALA A 265 17.03 -18.69 25.73
N GLY A 266 16.30 -19.73 25.32
CA GLY A 266 16.18 -21.02 26.02
C GLY A 266 14.78 -21.28 26.59
N ASN A 267 14.51 -22.54 26.99
CA ASN A 267 13.16 -23.03 27.32
C ASN A 267 12.99 -23.47 28.79
N ASN A 268 13.76 -22.90 29.73
CA ASN A 268 13.93 -23.49 31.07
C ASN A 268 13.12 -22.84 32.20
N ARG A 269 12.35 -21.79 31.93
CA ARG A 269 11.66 -21.00 32.96
C ARG A 269 10.82 -21.82 33.96
N GLY A 270 10.05 -22.80 33.47
CA GLY A 270 9.13 -23.59 34.28
C GLY A 270 9.73 -24.79 35.06
N ILE A 271 10.96 -25.23 34.75
CA ILE A 271 11.56 -26.44 35.34
C ILE A 271 12.75 -26.10 36.25
N ASN A 272 13.56 -25.13 35.82
CA ASN A 272 14.65 -24.53 36.59
C ASN A 272 14.90 -23.15 35.97
N PRO A 273 14.40 -22.04 36.54
CA PRO A 273 14.40 -20.75 35.87
C PRO A 273 15.83 -20.28 35.61
N LEU A 274 16.33 -20.61 34.41
CA LEU A 274 17.62 -20.18 33.92
C LEU A 274 17.43 -18.84 33.23
N ASP A 275 18.20 -17.86 33.69
CA ASP A 275 18.36 -16.59 33.01
C ASP A 275 19.24 -16.81 31.76
N ALA A 276 18.85 -16.21 30.64
CA ALA A 276 19.55 -16.31 29.36
C ALA A 276 20.99 -15.77 29.41
N ASN A 277 21.35 -14.98 30.44
CA ASN A 277 22.73 -14.58 30.69
C ASN A 277 23.61 -15.69 31.28
N LEU A 278 23.06 -16.85 31.66
CA LEU A 278 23.78 -17.89 32.38
C LEU A 278 24.41 -18.97 31.51
N SER A 279 24.35 -18.83 30.19
CA SER A 279 25.13 -19.66 29.27
C SER A 279 25.85 -18.79 28.25
N ASN A 280 27.09 -19.13 27.93
CA ASN A 280 27.86 -18.47 26.89
C ASN A 280 27.28 -18.73 25.50
N PHE A 281 26.38 -19.68 25.27
CA PHE A 281 25.69 -19.75 23.97
C PHE A 281 24.75 -18.55 23.81
N GLN A 282 23.90 -18.32 24.83
CA GLN A 282 22.92 -17.24 24.81
C GLN A 282 23.50 -15.86 25.09
N ASN A 283 24.59 -15.78 25.86
CA ASN A 283 25.17 -14.54 26.38
C ASN A 283 26.43 -14.11 25.59
N GLN A 284 26.32 -14.09 24.26
CA GLN A 284 27.33 -13.49 23.40
C GLN A 284 26.90 -12.08 23.04
N ARG A 285 27.79 -11.10 23.22
CA ARG A 285 27.48 -9.71 22.83
C ARG A 285 27.22 -9.56 21.33
N TYR A 286 27.76 -10.46 20.51
CA TYR A 286 27.60 -10.46 19.05
C TYR A 286 26.28 -11.11 18.59
N SER A 287 25.58 -11.84 19.47
CA SER A 287 24.34 -12.51 19.10
C SER A 287 23.09 -11.70 19.46
N ILE A 288 22.06 -11.90 18.67
CA ILE A 288 20.71 -11.38 18.87
C ILE A 288 19.95 -12.44 19.65
N THR A 289 19.82 -12.26 20.95
CA THR A 289 19.12 -13.21 21.82
C THR A 289 17.60 -12.99 21.73
N VAL A 290 16.87 -14.03 21.36
CA VAL A 290 15.43 -14.00 21.05
C VAL A 290 14.63 -14.81 22.07
N SER A 291 13.68 -14.17 22.75
CA SER A 291 12.70 -14.83 23.62
C SER A 291 11.42 -15.18 22.86
N ALA A 292 10.48 -15.87 23.51
CA ALA A 292 9.25 -16.36 22.88
C ALA A 292 7.97 -15.76 23.50
N THR A 293 7.05 -15.35 22.63
CA THR A 293 5.72 -14.84 22.96
C THR A 293 4.64 -15.72 22.31
N ASP A 294 3.57 -16.01 23.04
CA ASP A 294 2.48 -16.84 22.56
C ASP A 294 1.49 -16.07 21.65
N SER A 295 0.52 -16.81 21.11
CA SER A 295 -0.53 -16.23 20.26
C SER A 295 -1.40 -15.15 20.94
N ASN A 296 -1.34 -14.97 22.26
CA ASN A 296 -2.07 -13.91 22.96
C ASN A 296 -1.23 -12.66 23.21
N GLY A 297 0.06 -12.67 22.80
CA GLY A 297 0.98 -11.58 23.07
C GLY A 297 1.58 -11.65 24.47
N LEU A 298 1.49 -12.79 25.15
CA LEU A 298 2.07 -13.02 26.47
C LEU A 298 3.37 -13.82 26.33
N VAL A 299 4.34 -13.58 27.21
CA VAL A 299 5.55 -14.38 27.28
C VAL A 299 5.19 -15.85 27.43
N ALA A 300 5.81 -16.71 26.62
CA ALA A 300 5.59 -18.14 26.72
C ALA A 300 6.14 -18.68 28.05
N ASP A 301 5.40 -19.56 28.75
CA ASP A 301 5.75 -20.03 30.10
C ASP A 301 7.12 -20.73 30.21
N TYR A 302 7.65 -21.23 29.09
CA TYR A 302 8.98 -21.84 29.03
C TYR A 302 10.10 -20.84 28.72
N SER A 303 9.79 -19.68 28.13
CA SER A 303 10.78 -18.75 27.58
C SER A 303 11.70 -18.22 28.69
N SER A 304 13.00 -18.36 28.49
CA SER A 304 13.99 -17.85 29.43
C SER A 304 14.04 -16.32 29.37
N GLU A 305 14.13 -15.70 30.54
CA GLU A 305 14.24 -14.25 30.75
C GLU A 305 15.72 -13.84 30.85
N GLY A 306 16.06 -12.57 30.62
CA GLY A 306 17.43 -12.08 30.84
C GLY A 306 17.71 -10.70 30.26
N ALA A 307 18.65 -9.97 30.85
CA ALA A 307 19.06 -8.64 30.35
C ALA A 307 19.73 -8.67 28.97
N ASN A 308 20.18 -9.83 28.51
CA ASN A 308 20.74 -10.03 27.17
C ASN A 308 19.67 -10.30 26.10
N VAL A 309 18.40 -10.49 26.47
CA VAL A 309 17.30 -10.57 25.48
C VAL A 309 17.22 -9.23 24.75
N LEU A 310 17.26 -9.27 23.41
CA LEU A 310 17.13 -8.07 22.58
C LEU A 310 15.67 -7.86 22.20
N VAL A 311 15.00 -8.90 21.72
CA VAL A 311 13.61 -8.86 21.24
C VAL A 311 12.90 -10.20 21.49
N THR A 312 11.59 -10.21 21.32
CA THR A 312 10.77 -11.42 21.35
C THR A 312 10.10 -11.67 20.00
N ALA A 313 9.77 -12.92 19.72
CA ALA A 313 9.02 -13.32 18.53
C ALA A 313 7.95 -14.37 18.84
N ALA A 314 7.05 -14.56 17.89
CA ALA A 314 5.94 -15.51 17.97
C ALA A 314 6.43 -16.95 18.17
N SER A 315 5.76 -17.67 19.09
CA SER A 315 5.95 -19.09 19.35
C SER A 315 4.72 -19.72 20.02
N SER A 316 4.80 -20.99 20.42
CA SER A 316 3.71 -21.70 21.10
C SER A 316 3.47 -21.21 22.54
N GLY A 317 2.21 -21.30 23.00
CA GLY A 317 1.82 -21.04 24.39
C GLY A 317 1.65 -22.30 25.23
N ALA A 318 1.47 -22.14 26.55
CA ALA A 318 1.55 -23.23 27.51
C ALA A 318 0.27 -24.06 27.73
N TYR A 319 -0.91 -23.51 27.43
CA TYR A 319 -2.15 -24.18 27.86
C TYR A 319 -3.20 -24.46 26.79
N TYR A 320 -3.53 -23.58 25.81
CA TYR A 320 -4.54 -23.89 24.76
C TYR A 320 -4.43 -23.00 23.50
N GLY A 321 -3.23 -22.53 23.13
CA GLY A 321 -3.02 -21.67 21.95
C GLY A 321 -2.46 -22.43 20.74
N PRO A 322 -2.61 -21.89 19.51
CA PRO A 322 -1.95 -22.45 18.33
C PRO A 322 -0.43 -22.48 18.51
N HIS A 323 0.17 -23.59 18.11
CA HIS A 323 1.61 -23.75 17.98
C HIS A 323 2.07 -23.18 16.63
N ILE A 324 3.38 -23.27 16.33
CA ILE A 324 3.94 -22.80 15.07
C ILE A 324 3.76 -23.88 14.00
N ALA A 325 3.07 -23.48 12.93
CA ALA A 325 2.89 -24.27 11.72
C ALA A 325 4.13 -24.13 10.82
N THR A 326 4.71 -25.25 10.39
CA THR A 326 5.93 -25.30 9.56
C THR A 326 6.10 -26.69 8.91
N THR A 327 7.14 -26.87 8.10
CA THR A 327 7.55 -28.15 7.50
C THR A 327 7.96 -29.18 8.56
N ASP A 328 7.74 -30.46 8.29
CA ASP A 328 8.16 -31.60 9.10
C ASP A 328 9.02 -32.53 8.23
N GLN A 329 9.55 -33.61 8.81
CA GLN A 329 10.14 -34.66 7.98
C GLN A 329 9.08 -35.32 7.09
N MET A 330 9.42 -35.63 5.85
CA MET A 330 8.51 -36.25 4.90
C MET A 330 8.00 -37.62 5.37
N GLY A 331 6.75 -37.92 5.04
CA GLY A 331 6.09 -39.19 5.34
C GLY A 331 5.62 -39.31 6.79
N ASP A 332 5.79 -40.51 7.39
CA ASP A 332 5.41 -40.78 8.78
C ASP A 332 6.55 -40.46 9.77
N ALA A 333 7.56 -39.69 9.35
CA ALA A 333 8.68 -39.28 10.18
C ALA A 333 8.36 -37.99 10.98
N GLY A 334 9.30 -37.48 11.78
CA GLY A 334 9.12 -36.22 12.50
C GLY A 334 8.04 -36.12 13.59
N TYR A 335 7.50 -34.91 13.76
CA TYR A 335 6.58 -34.53 14.84
C TYR A 335 5.17 -35.07 14.67
N ASN A 336 4.76 -35.38 13.44
CA ASN A 336 3.42 -35.89 13.11
C ASN A 336 3.28 -37.43 13.06
N LYS A 337 4.22 -38.16 13.69
CA LYS A 337 4.20 -39.63 13.86
C LYS A 337 2.89 -40.20 14.47
N GLY A 338 2.09 -40.88 13.64
CA GLY A 338 1.49 -42.19 13.88
C GLY A 338 0.33 -42.41 14.88
N ASP A 339 0.19 -41.70 16.01
CA ASP A 339 -0.75 -42.16 17.08
C ASP A 339 -1.43 -41.05 17.93
N SER A 340 -1.60 -39.83 17.44
CA SER A 340 -2.41 -38.80 18.15
C SER A 340 -3.47 -38.16 17.24
N PRO A 341 -4.69 -38.74 17.18
CA PRO A 341 -5.74 -38.37 16.23
C PRO A 341 -6.46 -37.04 16.50
N ASP A 342 -6.18 -36.33 17.59
CA ASP A 342 -7.17 -35.39 18.15
C ASP A 342 -6.88 -33.89 17.98
N TRP A 343 -5.73 -33.48 17.46
CA TRP A 343 -5.44 -32.05 17.25
C TRP A 343 -4.87 -31.82 15.84
N ASP A 344 -5.80 -31.62 14.90
CA ASP A 344 -5.62 -30.93 13.62
C ASP A 344 -4.77 -31.63 12.52
N PRO A 345 -5.39 -32.37 11.58
CA PRO A 345 -4.67 -33.11 10.54
C PRO A 345 -4.14 -32.18 9.43
N VAL A 346 -2.85 -31.85 9.50
CA VAL A 346 -2.02 -31.49 8.33
C VAL A 346 -1.42 -32.76 7.70
N SER A 347 -1.02 -32.73 6.43
CA SER A 347 -0.33 -33.89 5.82
C SER A 347 0.96 -34.23 6.59
N GLY A 348 1.44 -35.48 6.47
CA GLY A 348 2.59 -35.98 7.23
C GLY A 348 3.85 -35.12 7.11
N ASP A 349 4.01 -34.42 5.99
CA ASP A 349 5.16 -33.56 5.69
C ASP A 349 5.14 -32.18 6.40
N TYR A 350 4.10 -31.83 7.17
CA TYR A 350 4.03 -30.57 7.91
C TYR A 350 3.60 -30.80 9.35
N THR A 351 3.94 -29.88 10.25
CA THR A 351 3.56 -29.93 11.66
C THR A 351 2.91 -28.63 12.11
N THR A 352 1.95 -28.73 13.03
CA THR A 352 1.36 -27.62 13.78
C THR A 352 1.66 -27.76 15.27
N ARG A 353 2.80 -28.40 15.62
CA ARG A 353 3.19 -28.67 17.02
C ARG A 353 4.51 -28.04 17.42
N PHE A 354 5.20 -27.38 16.48
CA PHE A 354 6.50 -26.78 16.74
C PHE A 354 6.38 -25.56 17.67
N GLY A 355 7.43 -25.28 18.45
CA GLY A 355 7.38 -24.27 19.50
C GLY A 355 8.71 -24.11 20.22
N GLY A 356 8.70 -23.43 21.37
CA GLY A 356 9.93 -23.08 22.08
C GLY A 356 10.53 -21.76 21.58
N THR A 357 11.57 -21.27 22.24
CA THR A 357 12.43 -20.21 21.64
C THR A 357 13.05 -20.68 20.32
N SER A 358 13.12 -21.99 20.09
CA SER A 358 13.51 -22.62 18.82
C SER A 358 12.54 -22.34 17.66
N ALA A 359 11.31 -21.91 17.92
CA ALA A 359 10.41 -21.39 16.88
C ALA A 359 10.45 -19.86 16.76
N ALA A 360 10.72 -19.14 17.85
CA ALA A 360 10.90 -17.69 17.83
C ALA A 360 12.20 -17.27 17.12
N THR A 361 13.27 -18.03 17.27
CA THR A 361 14.59 -17.77 16.66
C THR A 361 14.51 -17.73 15.12
N PRO A 362 13.95 -18.74 14.42
CA PRO A 362 13.82 -18.68 12.96
C PRO A 362 12.85 -17.62 12.46
N VAL A 363 11.87 -17.20 13.27
CA VAL A 363 11.05 -16.04 12.94
C VAL A 363 11.92 -14.80 12.78
N ILE A 364 12.80 -14.52 13.74
CA ILE A 364 13.75 -13.40 13.64
C ILE A 364 14.77 -13.61 12.52
N SER A 365 15.26 -14.83 12.29
CA SER A 365 16.15 -15.09 11.15
C SER A 365 15.50 -14.76 9.80
N GLY A 366 14.22 -15.09 9.63
CA GLY A 366 13.44 -14.71 8.45
C GLY A 366 13.28 -13.19 8.32
N ILE A 367 12.87 -12.51 9.39
CA ILE A 367 12.69 -11.04 9.38
C ILE A 367 14.02 -10.32 9.09
N VAL A 368 15.13 -10.78 9.66
CA VAL A 368 16.46 -10.23 9.36
C VAL A 368 16.83 -10.44 7.89
N ALA A 369 16.44 -11.55 7.27
CA ALA A 369 16.63 -11.74 5.83
C ALA A 369 15.81 -10.75 4.99
N LEU A 370 14.58 -10.41 5.41
CA LEU A 370 13.79 -9.34 4.76
C LEU A 370 14.49 -7.97 4.91
N VAL A 371 14.99 -7.66 6.11
CA VAL A 371 15.73 -6.43 6.40
C VAL A 371 17.01 -6.32 5.55
N LEU A 372 17.76 -7.40 5.38
CA LEU A 372 18.99 -7.40 4.58
C LEU A 372 18.75 -7.37 3.06
N GLU A 373 17.61 -7.87 2.58
CA GLU A 373 17.23 -7.67 1.18
C GLU A 373 16.86 -6.20 0.92
N ALA A 374 16.16 -5.57 1.86
CA ALA A 374 15.81 -4.15 1.78
C ALA A 374 17.03 -3.24 1.83
N ASN A 375 18.02 -3.59 2.66
CA ASN A 375 19.29 -2.87 2.71
C ASN A 375 20.46 -3.83 2.97
N PRO A 376 21.19 -4.26 1.91
CA PRO A 376 22.32 -5.17 2.05
C PRO A 376 23.56 -4.51 2.67
N GLU A 377 23.60 -3.19 2.78
CA GLU A 377 24.78 -2.48 3.33
C GLU A 377 24.78 -2.39 4.86
N LEU A 378 23.70 -2.81 5.51
CA LEU A 378 23.58 -2.79 6.98
C LEU A 378 24.67 -3.63 7.65
N GLY A 379 25.36 -3.03 8.63
CA GLY A 379 26.25 -3.75 9.52
C GLY A 379 25.47 -4.50 10.62
N TRP A 380 26.13 -5.47 11.27
CA TRP A 380 25.48 -6.30 12.29
C TRP A 380 24.93 -5.51 13.49
N ARG A 381 25.49 -4.32 13.79
CA ARG A 381 25.01 -3.41 14.84
C ARG A 381 23.80 -2.60 14.38
N ASP A 382 23.69 -2.28 13.08
CA ASP A 382 22.52 -1.58 12.54
C ASP A 382 21.25 -2.41 12.68
N VAL A 383 21.30 -3.68 12.26
CA VAL A 383 20.16 -4.60 12.34
C VAL A 383 19.68 -4.78 13.78
N ARG A 384 20.60 -4.80 14.76
CA ARG A 384 20.22 -4.89 16.18
C ARG A 384 19.38 -3.71 16.63
N ASP A 385 19.80 -2.51 16.28
CA ASP A 385 19.12 -1.27 16.64
C ASP A 385 17.79 -1.15 15.88
N ILE A 386 17.76 -1.50 14.60
CA ILE A 386 16.52 -1.55 13.81
C ILE A 386 15.50 -2.47 14.48
N LEU A 387 15.88 -3.68 14.89
CA LEU A 387 14.99 -4.61 15.60
C LEU A 387 14.54 -4.07 16.96
N ALA A 388 15.39 -3.33 17.67
CA ALA A 388 15.02 -2.69 18.93
C ALA A 388 14.03 -1.53 18.74
N PHE A 389 14.22 -0.72 17.70
CA PHE A 389 13.43 0.49 17.45
C PHE A 389 12.09 0.19 16.76
N SER A 390 12.01 -0.91 16.01
CA SER A 390 10.79 -1.37 15.36
C SER A 390 9.92 -2.28 16.26
N ALA A 391 10.45 -2.74 17.40
CA ALA A 391 9.73 -3.62 18.29
C ALA A 391 8.50 -2.92 18.91
N ARG A 392 7.40 -3.67 18.96
CA ARG A 392 6.13 -3.23 19.56
C ARG A 392 5.98 -3.75 20.97
N HIS A 393 5.32 -2.96 21.80
CA HIS A 393 5.01 -3.38 23.15
C HIS A 393 4.04 -4.58 23.13
N ALA A 394 4.37 -5.63 23.89
CA ALA A 394 3.52 -6.79 24.09
C ALA A 394 3.33 -7.10 25.57
N GLY A 395 2.30 -7.88 25.90
CA GLY A 395 2.00 -8.28 27.26
C GLY A 395 1.31 -7.19 28.09
N VAL A 396 1.65 -7.12 29.39
CA VAL A 396 1.06 -6.17 30.34
C VAL A 396 1.28 -4.71 29.92
N ALA A 397 0.23 -3.89 29.91
CA ALA A 397 0.32 -2.45 29.63
C ALA A 397 1.29 -1.71 30.59
N PHE A 398 1.84 -0.58 30.14
CA PHE A 398 2.68 0.29 30.96
C PHE A 398 2.02 0.69 32.29
N GLY A 399 2.78 0.57 33.38
CA GLY A 399 2.27 0.81 34.73
C GLY A 399 1.25 -0.22 35.24
N GLY A 400 0.91 -1.23 34.43
CA GLY A 400 0.05 -2.35 34.80
C GLY A 400 0.72 -3.33 35.75
N THR A 401 -0.08 -4.17 36.41
CA THR A 401 0.42 -5.26 37.25
C THR A 401 0.67 -6.49 36.36
N PRO A 402 1.92 -6.98 36.23
CA PRO A 402 2.22 -8.13 35.37
C PRO A 402 1.45 -9.38 35.80
N ALA A 403 1.07 -10.22 34.85
CA ALA A 403 0.61 -11.56 35.18
C ALA A 403 1.72 -12.33 35.94
N TRP A 404 1.34 -13.37 36.68
CA TRP A 404 2.30 -14.15 37.47
C TRP A 404 3.44 -14.72 36.62
N HIS A 405 3.14 -15.12 35.38
CA HIS A 405 4.12 -15.60 34.42
C HIS A 405 4.88 -14.47 33.71
N GLU A 406 4.49 -13.20 33.79
CA GLU A 406 5.30 -12.10 33.24
C GLU A 406 6.32 -11.62 34.27
N GLY A 407 5.92 -11.39 35.52
CA GLY A 407 6.86 -11.17 36.63
C GLY A 407 7.69 -9.88 36.60
N TYR A 408 7.73 -9.15 35.48
CA TYR A 408 8.46 -7.88 35.30
C TYR A 408 7.57 -6.82 34.67
N THR A 409 7.65 -5.59 35.19
CA THR A 409 7.02 -4.41 34.61
C THR A 409 7.91 -3.81 33.53
N TRP A 410 7.31 -3.31 32.45
CA TRP A 410 8.02 -2.49 31.47
C TRP A 410 8.66 -1.25 32.12
N LYS A 411 9.88 -0.95 31.68
CA LYS A 411 10.60 0.27 32.01
C LYS A 411 10.99 0.98 30.72
N VAL A 412 11.29 2.27 30.82
CA VAL A 412 11.85 3.06 29.72
C VAL A 412 13.27 3.43 30.11
N ASN A 413 14.22 3.24 29.19
CA ASN A 413 15.59 3.66 29.38
C ASN A 413 15.72 5.18 29.11
N HIS A 414 16.91 5.76 29.23
CA HIS A 414 17.12 7.20 29.02
C HIS A 414 17.82 7.49 27.69
N SER A 415 17.46 6.76 26.63
CA SER A 415 17.93 7.05 25.27
C SER A 415 17.63 8.52 24.93
N SER A 416 18.66 9.26 24.54
CA SER A 416 18.56 10.70 24.28
C SER A 416 18.76 11.07 22.81
N ASN A 417 19.49 10.23 22.08
CA ASN A 417 19.82 10.43 20.67
C ASN A 417 18.93 9.63 19.70
N VAL A 418 18.04 8.80 20.25
CA VAL A 418 17.04 8.04 19.49
C VAL A 418 15.70 8.23 20.18
N ASN A 419 14.67 8.62 19.41
CA ASN A 419 13.27 8.85 19.81
C ASN A 419 13.00 9.91 20.90
N GLY A 420 14.04 10.59 21.38
CA GLY A 420 14.00 11.73 22.29
C GLY A 420 13.58 11.45 23.74
N THR A 421 13.10 10.24 24.09
CA THR A 421 12.49 9.97 25.41
C THR A 421 12.68 8.58 25.98
N GLY A 422 13.44 7.73 25.29
CA GLY A 422 13.80 6.41 25.78
C GLY A 422 13.10 5.27 25.07
N LEU A 423 13.73 4.12 25.13
CA LEU A 423 13.22 2.86 24.60
C LEU A 423 12.64 2.03 25.73
N HIS A 424 11.53 1.37 25.45
CA HIS A 424 10.90 0.48 26.40
C HIS A 424 11.62 -0.86 26.45
N TYR A 425 11.78 -1.42 27.65
CA TYR A 425 12.49 -2.68 27.84
C TYR A 425 11.86 -3.53 28.95
N ASN A 426 11.89 -4.85 28.76
CA ASN A 426 11.44 -5.86 29.70
C ASN A 426 12.33 -7.11 29.62
N GLN A 427 12.65 -7.72 30.74
CA GLN A 427 13.53 -8.90 30.80
C GLN A 427 12.99 -10.13 30.04
N ASN A 428 11.67 -10.22 29.85
CA ASN A 428 11.07 -11.29 29.06
C ASN A 428 11.03 -10.97 27.57
N TYR A 429 10.80 -9.71 27.22
CA TYR A 429 10.45 -9.31 25.86
C TYR A 429 11.60 -8.59 25.15
N GLY A 430 12.68 -8.26 25.85
CA GLY A 430 13.67 -7.31 25.38
C GLY A 430 13.01 -5.96 25.14
N PHE A 431 13.25 -5.39 23.95
CA PHE A 431 12.57 -4.18 23.48
C PHE A 431 11.12 -4.42 23.04
N GLY A 432 10.70 -5.66 22.79
CA GLY A 432 9.32 -5.95 22.39
C GLY A 432 9.19 -7.00 21.31
N LEU A 433 7.94 -7.18 20.85
CA LEU A 433 7.56 -8.08 19.77
C LEU A 433 7.94 -7.45 18.44
N VAL A 434 8.77 -8.13 17.66
CA VAL A 434 9.24 -7.59 16.39
C VAL A 434 8.08 -7.35 15.42
N ASP A 435 8.13 -6.20 14.75
CA ASP A 435 7.28 -5.83 13.63
C ASP A 435 8.13 -5.81 12.36
N ALA A 436 7.89 -6.77 11.46
CA ALA A 436 8.68 -6.92 10.25
C ALA A 436 8.53 -5.74 9.30
N LEU A 437 7.32 -5.18 9.18
CA LEU A 437 7.08 -4.00 8.36
C LEU A 437 7.88 -2.81 8.90
N ALA A 438 7.74 -2.49 10.19
CA ALA A 438 8.50 -1.38 10.77
C ALA A 438 10.02 -1.59 10.65
N ALA A 439 10.52 -2.82 10.83
CA ALA A 439 11.94 -3.12 10.68
C ALA A 439 12.44 -2.89 9.24
N VAL A 440 11.70 -3.36 8.24
CA VAL A 440 12.04 -3.20 6.83
C VAL A 440 11.96 -1.75 6.39
N ARG A 441 10.92 -1.01 6.80
CA ARG A 441 10.81 0.43 6.51
C ARG A 441 11.94 1.25 7.10
N LEU A 442 12.32 0.96 8.36
CA LEU A 442 13.50 1.59 8.93
C LEU A 442 14.77 1.24 8.14
N ALA A 443 14.91 0.00 7.66
CA ALA A 443 16.07 -0.45 6.89
C ALA A 443 16.22 0.26 5.54
N GLU A 444 15.12 0.47 4.80
CA GLU A 444 15.08 1.22 3.52
C GLU A 444 15.64 2.63 3.70
N SER A 445 15.28 3.23 4.82
CA SER A 445 15.64 4.59 5.15
C SER A 445 17.06 4.67 5.74
N TRP A 446 17.57 3.58 6.32
CA TRP A 446 18.80 3.56 7.13
C TRP A 446 20.08 3.90 6.34
N THR A 447 20.81 4.94 6.77
CA THR A 447 22.04 5.39 6.10
C THR A 447 23.33 5.06 6.84
N ARG A 448 23.24 4.65 8.11
CA ARG A 448 24.43 4.33 8.93
C ARG A 448 24.94 2.93 8.58
N GLN A 449 26.26 2.75 8.73
CA GLN A 449 26.93 1.48 8.48
C GLN A 449 27.78 1.06 9.68
N ARG A 450 27.15 0.57 10.73
CA ARG A 450 27.76 0.25 12.03
C ARG A 450 28.22 -1.21 12.07
N THR A 451 29.53 -1.36 12.05
CA THR A 451 30.23 -2.64 12.01
C THR A 451 31.12 -2.80 13.24
N SER A 452 31.89 -3.88 13.30
CA SER A 452 32.94 -4.03 14.31
C SER A 452 34.11 -3.05 14.11
N ALA A 453 34.33 -2.56 12.88
CA ALA A 453 35.47 -1.72 12.54
C ALA A 453 35.36 -0.27 13.05
N ASN A 454 34.14 0.22 13.26
CA ASN A 454 33.85 1.57 13.74
C ASN A 454 33.24 1.59 15.15
N GLU A 455 33.24 0.45 15.86
CA GLU A 455 32.83 0.37 17.26
C GLU A 455 33.89 0.98 18.19
N VAL A 456 33.45 1.76 19.18
CA VAL A 456 34.30 2.23 20.28
C VAL A 456 33.81 1.65 21.61
N SER A 457 34.70 1.62 22.60
CA SER A 457 34.35 1.20 23.95
C SER A 457 34.97 2.05 25.04
N ARG A 458 34.34 2.01 26.22
CA ARG A 458 34.85 2.57 27.47
C ARG A 458 34.67 1.56 28.58
N SER A 459 35.63 1.49 29.47
CA SER A 459 35.57 0.55 30.58
C SER A 459 36.20 1.11 31.85
N ASP A 460 35.75 0.58 32.97
CA ASP A 460 36.36 0.77 34.28
C ASP A 460 36.35 -0.56 35.04
N SER A 461 37.27 -0.72 35.99
CA SER A 461 37.45 -1.97 36.74
C SER A 461 37.68 -1.69 38.22
N VAL A 462 36.93 -2.41 39.05
CA VAL A 462 37.11 -2.40 40.50
C VAL A 462 37.64 -3.76 40.92
N THR A 463 38.78 -3.77 41.63
CA THR A 463 39.31 -4.97 42.27
C THR A 463 39.45 -4.72 43.76
N GLN A 464 38.53 -5.28 44.55
CA GLN A 464 38.51 -5.14 45.99
C GLN A 464 37.80 -6.32 46.65
N ASP A 465 38.33 -6.79 47.77
CA ASP A 465 37.65 -7.78 48.61
C ASP A 465 36.57 -7.08 49.45
N LEU A 466 35.32 -7.16 49.00
CA LEU A 466 34.17 -6.58 49.70
C LEU A 466 33.21 -7.68 50.16
N VAL A 467 32.81 -7.63 51.43
CA VAL A 467 31.82 -8.57 51.98
C VAL A 467 30.45 -8.22 51.42
N ILE A 468 29.76 -9.22 50.91
CA ILE A 468 28.36 -9.10 50.48
C ILE A 468 27.50 -9.21 51.74
N PRO A 469 26.73 -8.16 52.11
CA PRO A 469 25.91 -8.18 53.31
C PRO A 469 24.87 -9.30 53.26
N GLU A 470 24.75 -10.04 54.34
CA GLU A 470 23.83 -11.18 54.46
C GLU A 470 22.92 -11.01 55.69
N ALA A 471 21.62 -11.13 55.48
CA ALA A 471 20.60 -11.20 56.53
C ALA A 471 19.38 -11.97 56.00
N GLN A 472 18.63 -12.61 56.89
CA GLN A 472 17.34 -13.21 56.52
C GLN A 472 16.41 -12.07 56.06
N TYR A 473 16.03 -12.05 54.78
CA TYR A 473 15.30 -10.95 54.13
C TYR A 473 16.10 -9.63 54.08
N ASN A 474 17.39 -9.71 53.74
CA ASN A 474 18.19 -8.50 53.53
C ASN A 474 17.59 -7.66 52.39
N THR A 475 17.56 -6.34 52.59
CA THR A 475 17.10 -5.36 51.60
C THR A 475 18.19 -4.37 51.23
N THR A 476 19.39 -4.51 51.80
CA THR A 476 20.52 -3.60 51.58
C THR A 476 21.58 -4.29 50.70
N PRO A 477 21.77 -3.83 49.44
CA PRO A 477 22.78 -4.41 48.56
C PRO A 477 24.19 -3.95 48.92
N LEU A 478 25.20 -4.73 48.53
CA LEU A 478 26.55 -4.23 48.32
C LEU A 478 26.53 -3.32 47.08
N VAL A 479 27.07 -2.11 47.20
CA VAL A 479 27.19 -1.16 46.10
C VAL A 479 28.65 -1.06 45.67
N VAL A 480 28.91 -1.23 44.37
CA VAL A 480 30.20 -1.01 43.71
C VAL A 480 29.99 0.05 42.63
N GLU A 481 30.90 1.01 42.53
CA GLU A 481 30.80 2.11 41.57
C GLU A 481 31.87 1.98 40.48
N PHE A 482 31.51 2.35 39.25
CA PHE A 482 32.41 2.44 38.10
C PHE A 482 32.32 3.84 37.52
N GLU A 483 33.45 4.40 37.06
CA GLU A 483 33.48 5.69 36.40
C GLU A 483 33.78 5.51 34.91
N ILE A 484 32.74 5.64 34.08
CA ILE A 484 32.87 5.51 32.62
C ILE A 484 33.16 6.88 32.02
N ALA A 485 34.28 7.00 31.29
CA ALA A 485 34.63 8.24 30.61
C ALA A 485 33.73 8.50 29.39
N ALA A 486 33.58 9.76 29.00
CA ALA A 486 32.80 10.18 27.84
C ALA A 486 33.37 9.67 26.48
N GLY A 487 32.57 9.85 25.42
CA GLY A 487 32.95 9.58 24.03
C GLY A 487 32.58 8.18 23.52
N VAL A 488 31.51 7.61 24.06
CA VAL A 488 30.79 6.46 23.48
C VAL A 488 29.30 6.66 23.77
N THR A 489 28.43 6.38 22.80
CA THR A 489 26.99 6.22 23.02
C THR A 489 26.71 4.74 23.25
N ALA A 490 25.98 4.39 24.30
CA ALA A 490 25.79 2.98 24.66
C ALA A 490 24.90 2.24 23.65
N GLN A 491 25.31 1.03 23.26
CA GLN A 491 24.49 0.06 22.53
C GLN A 491 24.49 -1.30 23.23
N ILE A 492 25.65 -1.74 23.70
CA ILE A 492 25.78 -3.01 24.40
C ILE A 492 26.67 -2.80 25.63
N VAL A 493 26.21 -3.29 26.79
CA VAL A 493 26.99 -3.22 28.03
C VAL A 493 27.35 -4.63 28.47
N THR A 494 28.63 -4.86 28.76
CA THR A 494 29.09 -6.10 29.36
C THR A 494 29.65 -5.87 30.76
N LEU A 495 29.37 -6.81 31.66
CA LEU A 495 29.83 -6.79 33.04
C LEU A 495 30.55 -8.10 33.35
N TYR A 496 31.88 -8.06 33.31
CA TYR A 496 32.71 -9.15 33.78
C TYR A 496 32.76 -9.12 35.31
N MET A 497 32.47 -10.23 35.98
CA MET A 497 32.45 -10.34 37.44
C MET A 497 33.19 -11.58 37.93
N ASN A 498 33.88 -11.40 39.04
CA ASN A 498 34.44 -12.48 39.84
C ASN A 498 34.10 -12.24 41.30
N MET A 499 33.59 -13.28 41.95
CA MET A 499 33.17 -13.23 43.36
C MET A 499 33.29 -14.61 44.00
N ILE A 500 32.97 -14.69 45.27
CA ILE A 500 32.92 -15.92 46.06
C ILE A 500 31.53 -15.93 46.67
N HIS A 501 30.68 -16.88 46.28
CA HIS A 501 29.37 -17.08 46.87
C HIS A 501 29.06 -18.57 46.91
N LYS A 502 28.41 -19.06 47.97
CA LYS A 502 28.06 -20.49 48.05
C LYS A 502 26.83 -20.84 47.21
N MET A 503 25.92 -19.90 47.04
CA MET A 503 24.65 -20.11 46.35
C MET A 503 24.36 -18.93 45.43
N SER A 504 24.55 -19.10 44.12
CA SER A 504 24.25 -18.04 43.16
C SER A 504 22.75 -17.77 43.07
N ASN A 505 21.90 -18.75 43.37
CA ASN A 505 20.44 -18.61 43.41
C ASN A 505 19.93 -17.82 44.63
N GLU A 506 20.78 -17.15 45.40
CA GLU A 506 20.37 -16.21 46.45
C GLU A 506 20.70 -14.76 46.06
N LEU A 507 21.40 -14.57 44.95
CA LEU A 507 21.90 -13.28 44.53
C LEU A 507 20.96 -12.63 43.51
N GLN A 508 20.80 -11.31 43.65
CA GLN A 508 20.30 -10.42 42.63
C GLN A 508 21.40 -9.42 42.28
N VAL A 509 21.66 -9.23 41.00
CA VAL A 509 22.64 -8.26 40.51
C VAL A 509 21.93 -7.27 39.61
N LYS A 510 22.00 -6.00 39.99
CA LYS A 510 21.42 -4.88 39.25
C LYS A 510 22.51 -3.90 38.87
N LEU A 511 22.46 -3.41 37.64
CA LEU A 511 23.31 -2.33 37.15
C LEU A 511 22.46 -1.09 36.90
N ILE A 512 22.94 0.06 37.37
CA ILE A 512 22.27 1.36 37.26
C ILE A 512 23.20 2.32 36.52
N SER A 513 22.74 2.89 35.41
CA SER A 513 23.50 3.87 34.62
C SER A 513 23.47 5.26 35.29
N PRO A 514 24.35 6.19 34.87
CA PRO A 514 24.39 7.56 35.38
C PRO A 514 23.07 8.32 35.18
N SER A 515 22.34 8.00 34.11
CA SER A 515 21.01 8.55 33.80
C SER A 515 19.90 7.99 34.72
N GLY A 516 20.17 6.89 35.42
CA GLY A 516 19.24 6.24 36.35
C GLY A 516 18.53 5.02 35.79
N THR A 517 18.84 4.57 34.56
CA THR A 517 18.28 3.34 34.00
C THR A 517 18.75 2.13 34.80
N GLU A 518 17.81 1.28 35.20
CA GLU A 518 18.09 0.06 35.95
C GLU A 518 17.96 -1.19 35.06
N SER A 519 19.03 -1.96 34.94
CA SER A 519 19.03 -3.30 34.34
C SER A 519 19.21 -4.36 35.42
N LEU A 520 18.26 -5.28 35.56
CA LEU A 520 18.42 -6.49 36.37
C LEU A 520 19.28 -7.48 35.57
N ILE A 521 20.58 -7.51 35.86
CA ILE A 521 21.57 -8.32 35.12
C ILE A 521 21.40 -9.81 35.42
N PHE A 522 20.98 -10.12 36.64
CA PHE A 522 20.87 -11.49 37.12
C PHE A 522 19.88 -11.59 38.30
N ASP A 523 18.93 -12.52 38.22
CA ASP A 523 18.02 -12.89 39.32
C ASP A 523 17.63 -14.38 39.23
N HIS A 524 18.47 -15.25 39.81
CA HIS A 524 18.25 -16.70 39.70
C HIS A 524 17.23 -17.20 40.75
N LYS A 525 15.98 -17.41 40.34
CA LYS A 525 14.83 -17.76 41.21
C LYS A 525 14.66 -19.25 41.56
N GLY A 526 15.52 -20.14 41.06
CA GLY A 526 15.36 -21.61 41.13
C GLY A 526 15.82 -22.30 42.43
N PHE A 527 15.35 -23.54 42.65
CA PHE A 527 15.80 -24.44 43.72
C PHE A 527 16.88 -25.41 43.20
N GLY A 528 18.16 -25.17 43.52
CA GLY A 528 19.24 -26.12 43.22
C GLY A 528 20.60 -25.67 43.78
N PRO A 529 21.48 -26.59 44.23
CA PRO A 529 22.73 -26.21 44.87
C PRO A 529 23.76 -25.65 43.86
N SER A 530 24.47 -24.61 44.30
CA SER A 530 25.91 -24.34 44.11
C SER A 530 26.53 -24.88 42.81
N ILE A 531 26.90 -23.97 41.89
CA ILE A 531 28.18 -23.96 41.15
C ILE A 531 28.89 -25.34 41.13
N TYR A 532 28.37 -26.30 40.35
CA TYR A 532 28.97 -27.64 40.29
C TYR A 532 30.31 -27.53 39.54
N GLY A 533 31.43 -27.77 40.23
CA GLY A 533 32.73 -27.96 39.57
C GLY A 533 33.98 -27.47 40.31
N THR A 534 33.86 -26.68 41.37
CA THR A 534 35.01 -26.39 42.24
C THR A 534 34.67 -26.81 43.66
N GLY A 535 35.52 -27.59 44.32
CA GLY A 535 35.30 -28.09 45.67
C GLY A 535 35.29 -27.00 46.76
N GLY A 536 34.33 -26.09 46.70
CA GLY A 536 34.05 -25.06 47.71
C GLY A 536 34.23 -23.62 47.22
N THR A 537 33.18 -22.82 47.41
CA THR A 537 33.16 -21.37 47.67
C THR A 537 33.33 -20.34 46.54
N ALA A 538 33.93 -20.61 45.39
CA ALA A 538 34.20 -19.55 44.39
C ALA A 538 33.22 -19.50 43.20
N TRP A 539 32.71 -18.31 42.88
CA TRP A 539 32.00 -18.01 41.63
C TRP A 539 33.02 -17.99 40.49
N ALA A 540 32.79 -18.74 39.42
CA ALA A 540 33.67 -18.72 38.26
C ALA A 540 33.55 -17.36 37.55
N PRO A 541 34.66 -16.70 37.16
CA PRO A 541 34.56 -15.42 36.48
C PRO A 541 33.62 -15.51 35.26
N TRP A 542 32.69 -14.58 35.16
CA TRP A 542 31.59 -14.61 34.20
C TRP A 542 31.36 -13.22 33.62
N THR A 543 31.03 -13.15 32.33
CA THR A 543 30.64 -11.90 31.67
C THR A 543 29.14 -11.91 31.47
N PHE A 544 28.44 -10.89 31.93
CA PHE A 544 27.03 -10.67 31.65
C PHE A 544 26.85 -9.64 30.54
N THR A 545 25.74 -9.69 29.81
CA THR A 545 25.38 -8.70 28.80
C THR A 545 24.05 -8.04 29.13
N SER A 546 23.93 -6.74 28.86
CA SER A 546 22.68 -6.01 28.90
C SER A 546 22.49 -5.16 27.64
N ASN A 547 21.29 -5.23 27.07
CA ASN A 547 20.86 -4.38 25.95
C ASN A 547 20.05 -3.16 26.41
N ASN A 548 19.68 -3.06 27.69
CA ASN A 548 18.72 -2.05 28.17
C ASN A 548 19.20 -0.59 28.01
N PHE A 549 20.50 -0.36 27.77
CA PHE A 549 21.12 0.97 27.77
C PHE A 549 21.32 1.55 26.36
N VAL A 550 20.73 0.95 25.31
CA VAL A 550 20.83 1.47 23.93
C VAL A 550 20.40 2.95 23.87
N GLY A 551 21.25 3.79 23.27
CA GLY A 551 21.03 5.22 23.04
C GLY A 551 21.35 6.16 24.22
N GLU A 552 21.82 5.63 25.35
CA GLU A 552 22.19 6.47 26.50
C GLU A 552 23.59 7.07 26.36
N ASP A 553 23.79 8.28 26.91
CA ASP A 553 25.12 8.76 27.28
C ASP A 553 25.58 8.00 28.54
N PRO A 554 26.59 7.12 28.44
CA PRO A 554 27.04 6.31 29.55
C PRO A 554 28.08 7.03 30.41
N ALA A 555 28.44 8.28 30.13
CA ALA A 555 29.48 8.99 30.88
C ALA A 555 29.06 9.24 32.34
N GLY A 556 29.98 8.95 33.27
CA GLY A 556 29.82 9.21 34.69
C GLY A 556 29.76 7.95 35.54
N THR A 557 29.17 8.10 36.74
CA THR A 557 29.20 7.07 37.78
C THR A 557 28.07 6.04 37.58
N TRP A 558 28.46 4.81 37.27
CA TRP A 558 27.58 3.65 37.26
C TRP A 558 27.56 2.97 38.63
N ARG A 559 26.42 2.41 39.01
CA ARG A 559 26.26 1.69 40.28
C ARG A 559 25.86 0.24 40.04
N LEU A 560 26.67 -0.68 40.56
CA LEU A 560 26.38 -2.12 40.63
C LEU A 560 25.88 -2.46 42.03
N GLU A 561 24.65 -2.96 42.11
CA GLU A 561 24.03 -3.44 43.35
C GLU A 561 24.00 -4.97 43.36
N ILE A 562 24.62 -5.57 44.37
CA ILE A 562 24.63 -7.01 44.61
C ILE A 562 23.87 -7.28 45.91
N LEU A 563 22.68 -7.88 45.81
CA LEU A 563 21.83 -8.21 46.94
C LEU A 563 21.83 -9.73 47.15
N ASP A 564 22.05 -10.18 48.38
CA ASP A 564 21.71 -11.53 48.84
C ASP A 564 20.37 -11.47 49.56
N ASP A 565 19.29 -11.91 48.91
CA ASP A 565 17.91 -11.62 49.32
C ASP A 565 17.22 -12.76 50.08
N ARG A 566 17.81 -13.97 50.08
CA ARG A 566 17.15 -15.21 50.50
C ARG A 566 17.76 -15.87 51.74
N GLY A 567 19.06 -15.69 51.99
CA GLY A 567 19.72 -16.04 53.26
C GLY A 567 19.39 -17.43 53.82
N PHE A 568 19.15 -18.44 52.98
CA PHE A 568 18.81 -19.80 53.42
C PHE A 568 20.05 -20.50 54.01
N TRP A 569 21.27 -20.02 53.70
CA TRP A 569 22.54 -20.60 54.16
C TRP A 569 23.56 -19.53 54.56
N PRO A 570 23.60 -19.09 55.84
CA PRO A 570 24.35 -17.91 56.31
C PRO A 570 25.87 -18.03 56.12
N VAL A 571 26.38 -17.71 54.93
CA VAL A 571 27.81 -17.68 54.62
C VAL A 571 28.14 -16.53 53.67
N ASN A 572 28.51 -15.39 54.26
CA ASN A 572 29.09 -14.21 53.62
C ASN A 572 29.84 -14.51 52.32
N GLY A 573 29.26 -14.04 51.21
CA GLY A 573 29.98 -13.93 49.96
C GLY A 573 31.01 -12.81 49.96
N VAL A 574 31.95 -12.87 49.03
CA VAL A 574 33.00 -11.86 48.85
C VAL A 574 33.06 -11.45 47.38
N PHE A 575 32.72 -10.21 47.09
CA PHE A 575 33.03 -9.59 45.81
C PHE A 575 34.56 -9.46 45.66
N LYS A 576 35.10 -9.73 44.47
CA LYS A 576 36.55 -9.70 44.20
C LYS A 576 36.91 -8.67 43.17
N THR A 577 36.35 -8.80 41.97
CA THR A 577 36.61 -7.87 40.89
C THR A 577 35.43 -7.81 39.95
N ALA A 578 35.25 -6.66 39.32
CA ALA A 578 34.39 -6.52 38.17
C ALA A 578 34.97 -5.51 37.18
N THR A 579 34.64 -5.70 35.91
CA THR A 579 34.96 -4.79 34.82
C THR A 579 33.67 -4.50 34.07
N LEU A 580 33.26 -3.23 34.06
CA LEU A 580 32.14 -2.76 33.26
C LEU A 580 32.70 -2.24 31.94
N THR A 581 32.17 -2.72 30.81
CA THR A 581 32.53 -2.21 29.48
C THR A 581 31.28 -1.82 28.72
N VAL A 582 31.27 -0.59 28.21
CA VAL A 582 30.23 -0.06 27.34
C VAL A 582 30.77 -0.02 25.91
N TYR A 583 30.00 -0.57 24.98
CA TYR A 583 30.29 -0.60 23.55
C TYR A 583 29.23 0.19 22.79
N GLY A 584 29.65 0.90 21.75
CA GLY A 584 28.75 1.55 20.81
C GLY A 584 29.46 2.53 19.91
N ASP A 585 28.77 3.58 19.50
CA ASP A 585 29.27 4.57 18.54
C ASP A 585 30.08 5.68 19.23
N PRO A 586 31.03 6.32 18.53
CA PRO A 586 31.54 7.61 18.97
C PRO A 586 30.37 8.58 19.18
N THR A 587 30.43 9.37 20.24
CA THR A 587 29.44 10.44 20.46
C THR A 587 29.48 11.42 19.27
N THR A 588 28.33 11.67 18.68
CA THR A 588 28.10 12.70 17.67
C THR A 588 27.06 13.69 18.19
N ASP A 589 27.01 14.87 17.60
CA ASP A 589 25.94 15.83 17.84
C ASP A 589 24.67 15.41 17.05
N ASP A 590 24.78 14.56 16.03
CA ASP A 590 23.67 14.05 15.20
C ASP A 590 22.67 13.16 15.98
N SER A 591 21.38 13.44 15.79
CA SER A 591 20.24 12.76 16.42
C SER A 591 19.27 12.16 15.40
N ASP A 592 18.76 10.95 15.70
CA ASP A 592 17.70 10.31 14.90
C ASP A 592 16.40 10.25 15.70
N TYR A 593 15.42 11.06 15.32
CA TYR A 593 14.08 11.03 15.89
C TYR A 593 13.22 10.02 15.12
N ILE A 594 13.30 8.76 15.55
CA ILE A 594 12.62 7.64 14.92
C ILE A 594 11.22 7.44 15.51
N TYR A 595 10.22 7.44 14.62
CA TYR A 595 8.82 7.19 14.94
C TYR A 595 8.30 5.99 14.14
N THR A 596 7.54 5.13 14.81
CA THR A 596 6.89 3.96 14.22
C THR A 596 5.39 4.00 14.50
N ASN A 597 4.62 3.10 13.90
CA ASN A 597 3.19 2.95 14.22
C ASN A 597 2.91 2.75 15.73
N GLU A 598 3.87 2.22 16.49
CA GLU A 598 3.75 2.04 17.94
C GLU A 598 3.68 3.39 18.71
N PHE A 599 4.30 4.43 18.18
CA PHE A 599 4.35 5.77 18.80
C PHE A 599 2.95 6.33 19.12
N GLY A 600 1.97 6.09 18.24
CA GLY A 600 0.59 6.55 18.43
C GLY A 600 -0.20 5.73 19.47
N ALA A 601 0.19 4.48 19.70
CA ALA A 601 -0.55 3.49 20.48
C ALA A 601 -0.26 3.54 21.99
N LEU A 602 0.90 4.06 22.37
CA LEU A 602 1.37 4.03 23.74
C LEU A 602 0.85 5.21 24.57
N ALA A 603 -0.32 5.00 25.16
CA ALA A 603 -0.99 6.00 26.00
C ALA A 603 -0.21 6.28 27.30
N GLY A 604 0.10 7.55 27.56
CA GLY A 604 0.65 8.02 28.84
C GLY A 604 2.18 8.02 28.94
N MET A 605 2.89 7.63 27.87
CA MET A 605 4.33 7.89 27.74
C MET A 605 4.54 9.19 26.99
N ASP A 606 5.30 10.10 27.59
CA ASP A 606 5.67 11.37 27.00
C ASP A 606 6.78 11.06 25.99
N TYR A 607 6.44 10.71 24.74
CA TYR A 607 7.40 10.29 23.72
C TYR A 607 8.14 11.45 23.05
N GLY A 608 8.52 12.47 23.82
CA GLY A 608 9.35 13.54 23.30
C GLY A 608 8.60 14.35 22.26
N TYR A 609 7.39 14.79 22.62
CA TYR A 609 6.62 15.71 21.80
C TYR A 609 7.29 17.07 21.61
N THR A 610 8.49 17.28 22.16
CA THR A 610 9.31 18.45 21.92
C THR A 610 10.72 18.00 21.59
N ILE A 611 11.11 18.23 20.34
CA ILE A 611 12.45 18.00 19.83
C ILE A 611 13.30 19.25 20.10
N THR A 612 14.42 19.06 20.78
CA THR A 612 15.42 20.08 21.01
C THR A 612 16.75 19.59 20.45
N ASP A 613 17.33 20.37 19.54
CA ASP A 613 18.70 20.16 19.09
C ASP A 613 19.52 21.45 19.20
N THR A 614 20.84 21.30 19.33
CA THR A 614 21.80 22.38 19.43
C THR A 614 22.93 22.36 18.38
N ALA A 615 23.13 21.26 17.66
CA ALA A 615 24.09 21.08 16.56
C ALA A 615 23.98 19.67 15.96
N GLY A 616 24.39 19.48 14.70
CA GLY A 616 24.48 18.15 14.07
C GLY A 616 23.89 18.16 12.67
N ILE A 617 23.76 16.97 12.10
CA ILE A 617 22.86 16.68 10.98
C ILE A 617 21.80 15.71 11.51
N ASP A 618 20.61 16.22 11.77
CA ASP A 618 19.55 15.48 12.45
C ASP A 618 18.51 14.95 11.48
N THR A 619 17.86 13.85 11.88
CA THR A 619 16.85 13.18 11.07
C THR A 619 15.55 13.02 11.83
N LEU A 620 14.46 13.52 11.26
CA LEU A 620 13.09 13.19 11.65
C LEU A 620 12.58 12.04 10.78
N ASN A 621 12.58 10.83 11.32
CA ASN A 621 12.30 9.61 10.55
C ASN A 621 10.92 9.03 10.91
N ALA A 622 9.97 9.11 9.97
CA ALA A 622 8.64 8.51 10.05
C ALA A 622 8.47 7.30 9.10
N ALA A 623 9.56 6.74 8.54
CA ALA A 623 9.52 5.65 7.55
C ALA A 623 8.65 4.46 7.98
N ALA A 624 8.65 4.13 9.27
CA ALA A 624 7.88 3.02 9.83
C ALA A 624 6.47 3.42 10.30
N VAL A 625 5.90 4.49 9.75
CA VAL A 625 4.54 4.96 10.01
C VAL A 625 3.71 4.75 8.75
N THR A 626 2.55 4.11 8.88
CA THR A 626 1.68 3.79 7.72
C THR A 626 0.54 4.78 7.52
N ALA A 627 0.41 5.75 8.40
CA ALA A 627 -0.60 6.80 8.31
C ALA A 627 0.07 8.10 7.82
N ALA A 628 -0.70 8.90 7.09
CA ALA A 628 -0.30 10.22 6.66
C ALA A 628 0.26 11.06 7.82
N SER A 629 1.43 11.65 7.59
CA SER A 629 2.23 12.44 8.50
C SER A 629 2.46 13.83 7.92
N VAL A 630 2.59 14.81 8.81
CA VAL A 630 2.99 16.19 8.45
C VAL A 630 4.32 16.45 9.13
N LEU A 631 5.40 16.56 8.38
CA LEU A 631 6.76 16.79 8.85
C LEU A 631 7.16 18.24 8.55
N ASP A 632 6.86 19.16 9.47
CA ASP A 632 7.17 20.59 9.30
C ASP A 632 8.47 20.98 10.04
N LEU A 633 9.58 21.03 9.29
CA LEU A 633 10.91 21.33 9.81
C LEU A 633 11.14 22.82 10.11
N ARG A 634 10.19 23.69 9.76
CA ARG A 634 10.28 25.15 10.00
C ARG A 634 9.97 25.51 11.45
N GLY A 635 9.32 24.61 12.19
CA GLY A 635 8.88 24.83 13.57
C GLY A 635 7.77 25.89 13.72
N VAL A 636 7.10 26.26 12.63
CA VAL A 636 5.99 27.24 12.64
C VAL A 636 4.67 26.60 13.09
N ALA A 637 4.52 25.29 12.87
CA ALA A 637 3.47 24.44 13.38
C ALA A 637 4.08 23.13 13.90
N PRO A 638 3.41 22.42 14.84
CA PRO A 638 3.84 21.08 15.20
C PRO A 638 3.76 20.14 14.00
N ALA A 639 4.77 19.30 13.83
CA ALA A 639 4.65 18.11 13.01
C ALA A 639 3.53 17.20 13.57
N VAL A 640 2.89 16.41 12.72
CA VAL A 640 1.84 15.45 13.10
C VAL A 640 2.25 14.08 12.59
N ILE A 641 2.64 13.18 13.48
CA ILE A 641 3.11 11.83 13.13
C ILE A 641 2.17 10.84 13.78
N ASN A 642 1.55 9.97 12.96
CA ASN A 642 0.56 8.98 13.41
C ASN A 642 -0.53 9.61 14.32
N GLY A 643 -1.02 10.79 13.93
CA GLY A 643 -2.03 11.57 14.66
C GLY A 643 -1.57 12.22 15.98
N LYS A 644 -0.27 12.23 16.28
CA LYS A 644 0.30 12.89 17.46
C LYS A 644 1.13 14.11 17.07
N ALA A 645 0.99 15.20 17.82
CA ALA A 645 1.76 16.41 17.58
C ALA A 645 3.19 16.27 18.13
N VAL A 646 4.18 16.57 17.29
CA VAL A 646 5.61 16.66 17.63
C VAL A 646 6.07 18.10 17.39
N THR A 647 6.52 18.76 18.45
CA THR A 647 6.93 20.17 18.43
C THR A 647 8.43 20.26 18.19
N ILE A 648 8.86 21.02 17.19
CA ILE A 648 10.27 21.38 17.03
C ILE A 648 10.49 22.66 17.84
N ALA A 649 11.36 22.60 18.86
CA ALA A 649 11.60 23.74 19.74
C ALA A 649 12.29 24.90 18.99
N ALA A 650 12.06 26.13 19.47
CA ALA A 650 12.69 27.30 18.88
C ALA A 650 14.23 27.22 18.99
N GLY A 651 14.92 27.33 17.86
CA GLY A 651 16.38 27.24 17.78
C GLY A 651 16.92 25.86 17.39
N THR A 652 16.06 24.84 17.35
CA THR A 652 16.35 23.53 16.75
C THR A 652 16.38 23.66 15.23
N VAL A 653 17.35 23.01 14.59
CA VAL A 653 17.40 22.82 13.14
C VAL A 653 17.38 21.31 12.89
N ILE A 654 16.54 20.87 11.96
CA ILE A 654 16.51 19.49 11.48
C ILE A 654 16.77 19.54 9.99
N GLU A 655 17.74 18.76 9.52
CA GLU A 655 18.18 18.73 8.13
C GLU A 655 17.44 17.66 7.33
N ASN A 656 17.19 16.49 7.92
CA ASN A 656 16.62 15.36 7.19
C ASN A 656 15.21 15.03 7.68
N ALA A 657 14.30 14.71 6.76
CA ALA A 657 12.98 14.20 7.08
C ALA A 657 12.52 13.12 6.11
N TRP A 658 12.05 12.01 6.66
CA TRP A 658 11.58 10.86 5.89
C TRP A 658 10.11 10.61 6.24
N GLY A 659 9.25 10.63 5.22
CA GLY A 659 7.86 10.22 5.27
C GLY A 659 7.71 8.73 5.55
N GLY A 660 6.52 8.18 5.35
CA GLY A 660 6.11 6.81 5.67
C GLY A 660 5.41 6.13 4.49
N ASP A 661 4.38 5.31 4.77
CA ASP A 661 3.56 4.66 3.73
C ASP A 661 2.27 5.45 3.39
N GLY A 662 2.05 6.62 4.02
CA GLY A 662 0.87 7.44 3.79
C GLY A 662 1.19 8.65 2.93
N SER A 663 0.16 9.29 2.36
CA SER A 663 0.30 10.60 1.72
C SER A 663 0.72 11.68 2.71
N ASP A 664 2.01 11.95 2.75
CA ASP A 664 2.67 12.79 3.71
C ASP A 664 2.85 14.21 3.20
N VAL A 665 3.02 15.14 4.14
CA VAL A 665 3.33 16.53 3.83
C VAL A 665 4.65 16.89 4.49
N LEU A 666 5.67 17.17 3.68
CA LEU A 666 7.01 17.53 4.12
C LEU A 666 7.26 19.01 3.83
N HIS A 667 7.71 19.74 4.85
CA HIS A 667 8.16 21.12 4.70
C HIS A 667 9.56 21.28 5.26
N GLY A 668 10.53 21.49 4.38
CA GLY A 668 11.89 21.89 4.75
C GLY A 668 11.95 23.32 5.28
N ASN A 669 13.13 23.70 5.73
CA ASN A 669 13.41 24.98 6.38
C ASN A 669 14.41 25.80 5.55
N GLY A 670 15.34 26.50 6.21
CA GLY A 670 16.36 27.31 5.52
C GLY A 670 17.75 26.67 5.49
N ALA A 671 17.87 25.45 6.00
CA ALA A 671 19.08 24.62 5.89
C ALA A 671 19.02 23.81 4.58
N ALA A 672 20.14 23.22 4.19
CA ALA A 672 20.16 22.23 3.11
C ALA A 672 19.49 20.96 3.60
N ASN A 673 18.25 20.72 3.18
CA ASN A 673 17.42 19.64 3.65
C ASN A 673 17.54 18.39 2.77
N ARG A 674 17.44 17.21 3.38
CA ARG A 674 17.19 15.95 2.67
C ARG A 674 15.79 15.45 3.00
N LEU A 675 14.89 15.56 2.04
CA LEU A 675 13.48 15.19 2.18
C LEU A 675 13.19 13.96 1.32
N ASN A 676 12.56 12.95 1.90
CA ASN A 676 12.14 11.76 1.17
C ASN A 676 10.69 11.42 1.55
N GLY A 677 9.78 11.41 0.58
CA GLY A 677 8.35 11.08 0.82
C GLY A 677 8.13 9.59 1.13
N MET A 678 9.00 8.74 0.58
CA MET A 678 9.01 7.28 0.69
C MET A 678 7.89 6.63 -0.13
N ARG A 679 6.69 6.48 0.41
CA ARG A 679 5.56 5.83 -0.27
C ARG A 679 4.29 6.62 -0.01
N GLY A 680 3.40 6.61 -0.99
CA GLY A 680 2.16 7.37 -0.94
C GLY A 680 2.27 8.58 -1.85
N ASN A 681 1.14 9.27 -2.04
CA ASN A 681 1.12 10.48 -2.84
C ASN A 681 1.45 11.67 -1.94
N ASP A 682 2.69 12.14 -1.99
CA ASP A 682 3.25 13.07 -1.02
C ASP A 682 3.22 14.51 -1.52
N THR A 683 3.30 15.46 -0.59
CA THR A 683 3.47 16.89 -0.88
C THR A 683 4.73 17.38 -0.22
N ILE A 684 5.74 17.74 -1.01
CA ILE A 684 7.07 18.10 -0.51
C ILE A 684 7.42 19.52 -0.91
N ASN A 685 7.88 20.32 0.07
CA ASN A 685 8.40 21.67 -0.16
C ASN A 685 9.80 21.79 0.47
N GLY A 686 10.84 22.01 -0.34
CA GLY A 686 12.23 22.13 0.13
C GLY A 686 12.47 23.39 0.96
N GLY A 687 12.12 24.55 0.43
CA GLY A 687 12.15 25.81 1.17
C GLY A 687 13.13 26.81 0.59
N LEU A 688 14.17 27.19 1.35
CA LEU A 688 15.16 28.19 0.92
C LEU A 688 16.59 27.63 0.79
N GLY A 689 16.81 26.38 1.17
CA GLY A 689 18.12 25.73 1.22
C GLY A 689 18.52 25.11 -0.11
N ASP A 690 19.77 24.63 -0.22
CA ASP A 690 20.16 23.75 -1.32
C ASP A 690 19.68 22.33 -0.96
N ASP A 691 18.50 21.95 -1.44
CA ASP A 691 17.77 20.80 -0.94
C ASP A 691 17.94 19.56 -1.82
N THR A 692 17.84 18.37 -1.22
CA THR A 692 17.74 17.09 -1.94
C THR A 692 16.38 16.49 -1.63
N ILE A 693 15.53 16.39 -2.65
CA ILE A 693 14.15 15.92 -2.54
C ILE A 693 13.97 14.68 -3.41
N ASP A 694 13.35 13.67 -2.82
CA ASP A 694 12.94 12.43 -3.48
C ASP A 694 11.48 12.18 -3.10
N GLY A 695 10.55 12.26 -4.05
CA GLY A 695 9.13 12.01 -3.82
C GLY A 695 8.91 10.58 -3.33
N GLY A 696 9.47 9.61 -4.05
CA GLY A 696 9.44 8.21 -3.67
C GLY A 696 8.49 7.45 -4.58
N ALA A 697 7.56 6.67 -4.03
CA ALA A 697 6.58 5.93 -4.81
C ALA A 697 5.18 6.48 -4.59
N GLY A 698 4.45 6.79 -5.66
CA GLY A 698 3.15 7.45 -5.61
C GLY A 698 3.14 8.66 -6.54
N ASP A 699 1.99 9.32 -6.67
CA ASP A 699 1.89 10.53 -7.49
C ASP A 699 2.19 11.75 -6.61
N ASP A 700 3.41 12.28 -6.70
CA ASP A 700 3.93 13.27 -5.76
C ASP A 700 3.80 14.71 -6.26
N TYR A 701 3.69 15.64 -5.31
CA TYR A 701 3.65 17.08 -5.55
C TYR A 701 4.87 17.77 -4.94
N VAL A 702 5.82 18.17 -5.78
CA VAL A 702 7.12 18.68 -5.37
C VAL A 702 7.28 20.16 -5.69
N HIS A 703 7.71 20.90 -4.68
CA HIS A 703 8.23 22.27 -4.78
C HIS A 703 9.67 22.29 -4.25
N GLY A 704 10.67 22.52 -5.11
CA GLY A 704 12.06 22.69 -4.66
C GLY A 704 12.21 23.87 -3.71
N GLY A 705 11.67 25.03 -4.13
CA GLY A 705 11.80 26.26 -3.37
C GLY A 705 12.86 27.14 -3.99
N ALA A 706 13.64 27.86 -3.19
CA ALA A 706 14.81 28.59 -3.66
C ALA A 706 16.07 27.88 -3.19
N GLY A 707 17.14 27.90 -3.97
CA GLY A 707 18.33 27.10 -3.67
C GLY A 707 18.79 26.36 -4.91
N ASN A 708 19.93 25.67 -4.83
CA ASN A 708 20.37 24.77 -5.88
C ASN A 708 19.96 23.35 -5.50
N ASP A 709 18.84 22.89 -6.07
CA ASP A 709 18.17 21.69 -5.56
C ASP A 709 18.45 20.45 -6.42
N GLU A 710 18.45 19.27 -5.81
CA GLU A 710 18.34 17.99 -6.50
C GLU A 710 16.94 17.42 -6.25
N LEU A 711 16.11 17.40 -7.29
CA LEU A 711 14.69 17.07 -7.23
C LEU A 711 14.40 15.82 -8.05
N SER A 712 13.83 14.81 -7.40
CA SER A 712 13.28 13.61 -8.03
C SER A 712 11.81 13.46 -7.66
N GLY A 713 10.93 13.22 -8.63
CA GLY A 713 9.56 12.78 -8.36
C GLY A 713 9.57 11.33 -7.88
N GLY A 714 10.10 10.43 -8.68
CA GLY A 714 10.31 9.04 -8.28
C GLY A 714 9.52 8.09 -9.17
N ASP A 715 8.83 7.14 -8.56
CA ASP A 715 7.94 6.19 -9.23
C ASP A 715 6.49 6.71 -9.14
N GLY A 716 5.88 7.11 -10.26
CA GLY A 716 4.50 7.58 -10.24
C GLY A 716 4.20 8.52 -11.40
N GLN A 717 3.18 9.36 -11.23
CA GLN A 717 2.94 10.54 -12.06
C GLN A 717 3.19 11.80 -11.23
N ASP A 718 4.40 12.34 -11.35
CA ASP A 718 4.88 13.34 -10.40
C ASP A 718 4.78 14.75 -10.97
N ARG A 719 4.39 15.68 -10.09
CA ARG A 719 4.21 17.10 -10.42
C ARG A 719 5.30 17.95 -9.78
N LEU A 720 6.10 18.59 -10.63
CA LEU A 720 7.00 19.67 -10.25
C LEU A 720 6.28 21.02 -10.41
N SER A 721 6.26 21.84 -9.36
CA SER A 721 5.54 23.12 -9.38
C SER A 721 6.36 24.33 -8.99
N TYR A 722 6.27 25.36 -9.84
CA TYR A 722 6.84 26.69 -9.67
C TYR A 722 5.78 27.78 -9.43
N GLU A 723 4.55 27.41 -9.06
CA GLU A 723 3.42 28.35 -8.88
C GLU A 723 3.76 29.52 -7.93
N GLY A 724 4.58 29.26 -6.90
CA GLY A 724 5.02 30.26 -5.92
C GLY A 724 6.18 31.17 -6.36
N ALA A 725 6.73 30.96 -7.57
CA ALA A 725 7.88 31.73 -8.04
C ALA A 725 7.52 33.22 -8.23
N THR A 726 8.46 34.10 -7.86
CA THR A 726 8.24 35.56 -7.88
C THR A 726 8.67 36.24 -9.19
N ALA A 727 9.16 35.44 -10.15
CA ALA A 727 9.53 35.81 -11.50
C ALA A 727 9.39 34.58 -12.41
N GLY A 728 9.51 34.77 -13.73
CA GLY A 728 9.40 33.68 -14.69
C GLY A 728 10.54 32.66 -14.57
N VAL A 729 10.23 31.39 -14.81
CA VAL A 729 11.13 30.25 -14.68
C VAL A 729 11.56 29.70 -16.04
N THR A 730 12.68 28.96 -16.08
CA THR A 730 13.15 28.26 -17.29
C THR A 730 13.44 26.80 -16.95
N VAL A 731 12.53 25.90 -17.29
CA VAL A 731 12.57 24.50 -16.86
C VAL A 731 12.58 23.59 -18.09
N ASP A 732 13.48 22.62 -18.11
CA ASP A 732 13.61 21.62 -19.17
C ASP A 732 13.74 20.23 -18.56
N LEU A 733 12.67 19.44 -18.62
CA LEU A 733 12.61 18.09 -18.06
C LEU A 733 13.41 17.07 -18.88
N SER A 734 13.77 17.39 -20.13
CA SER A 734 14.62 16.53 -20.96
C SER A 734 16.10 16.56 -20.54
N LEU A 735 16.51 17.54 -19.72
CA LEU A 735 17.87 17.66 -19.21
C LEU A 735 18.09 16.84 -17.94
N SER A 736 19.07 15.94 -18.00
CA SER A 736 19.53 15.16 -16.82
C SER A 736 20.59 15.87 -15.97
N GLY A 737 21.06 17.04 -16.42
CA GLY A 737 22.10 17.84 -15.76
C GLY A 737 21.53 19.03 -15.01
N VAL A 738 22.40 19.74 -14.30
CA VAL A 738 22.06 20.99 -13.60
C VAL A 738 21.62 22.07 -14.60
N GLN A 739 20.53 22.78 -14.29
CA GLN A 739 19.96 23.86 -15.09
C GLN A 739 19.59 25.07 -14.21
N ASP A 740 19.64 26.27 -14.78
CA ASP A 740 19.20 27.49 -14.07
C ASP A 740 17.71 27.67 -14.28
N THR A 741 16.92 27.29 -13.27
CA THR A 741 15.45 27.30 -13.33
C THR A 741 14.86 28.67 -13.08
N GLY A 742 15.65 29.64 -12.64
CA GLY A 742 15.17 30.89 -12.06
C GLY A 742 14.82 30.80 -10.57
N ALA A 743 14.72 29.57 -10.02
CA ALA A 743 14.63 29.29 -8.59
C ALA A 743 16.01 28.91 -7.99
N GLY A 744 16.92 28.46 -8.85
CA GLY A 744 18.35 28.32 -8.62
C GLY A 744 18.95 27.34 -9.63
N LEU A 745 20.10 26.74 -9.32
CA LEU A 745 20.74 25.74 -10.17
C LEU A 745 20.26 24.33 -9.79
N ASP A 746 19.16 23.89 -10.39
CA ASP A 746 18.49 22.65 -10.01
C ASP A 746 18.87 21.48 -10.92
N ARG A 747 18.79 20.27 -10.39
CA ARG A 747 18.86 19.01 -11.14
C ARG A 747 17.53 18.28 -10.97
N LEU A 748 16.89 17.94 -12.08
CA LEU A 748 15.53 17.40 -12.10
C LEU A 748 15.51 15.97 -12.68
N SER A 749 14.64 15.10 -12.17
CA SER A 749 14.37 13.79 -12.76
C SER A 749 13.00 13.23 -12.34
N GLY A 750 12.40 12.38 -13.19
CA GLY A 750 11.17 11.64 -12.86
C GLY A 750 9.99 12.57 -12.58
N PHE A 751 9.72 13.52 -13.48
CA PHE A 751 8.53 14.36 -13.42
C PHE A 751 7.85 14.31 -14.78
N GLU A 752 6.55 14.05 -14.78
CA GLU A 752 5.69 13.97 -15.97
C GLU A 752 4.72 15.16 -15.99
N THR A 753 4.52 15.83 -14.86
CA THR A 753 3.68 17.03 -14.77
C THR A 753 4.50 18.25 -14.37
N LEU A 754 4.36 19.34 -15.12
CA LEU A 754 5.07 20.58 -14.88
C LEU A 754 4.09 21.76 -14.75
N GLN A 755 4.22 22.50 -13.66
CA GLN A 755 3.49 23.74 -13.44
C GLN A 755 4.43 24.95 -13.39
N GLY A 756 4.18 25.91 -14.27
CA GLY A 756 4.85 27.21 -14.31
C GLY A 756 4.44 28.16 -13.18
N SER A 757 4.95 29.37 -13.27
CA SER A 757 4.68 30.50 -12.40
C SER A 757 3.57 31.41 -12.96
N ALA A 758 3.24 32.49 -12.28
CA ALA A 758 2.33 33.52 -12.80
C ALA A 758 3.04 34.58 -13.69
N TRP A 759 4.21 34.25 -14.24
CA TRP A 759 5.07 35.14 -15.01
C TRP A 759 5.53 34.45 -16.29
N ALA A 760 6.13 35.22 -17.20
CA ALA A 760 6.63 34.72 -18.48
C ALA A 760 7.69 33.62 -18.31
N ASP A 761 7.27 32.37 -18.54
CA ASP A 761 8.04 31.16 -18.34
C ASP A 761 8.57 30.58 -19.67
N ARG A 762 9.58 29.74 -19.55
CA ARG A 762 10.03 28.83 -20.60
C ARG A 762 9.99 27.40 -20.04
N LEU A 763 9.08 26.56 -20.53
CA LEU A 763 8.86 25.21 -20.05
C LEU A 763 9.09 24.21 -21.19
N ILE A 764 9.82 23.14 -20.95
CA ILE A 764 10.09 22.08 -21.92
C ILE A 764 9.85 20.74 -21.23
N GLY A 765 9.02 19.89 -21.83
CA GLY A 765 8.77 18.54 -21.35
C GLY A 765 9.96 17.59 -21.56
N SER A 766 9.72 16.33 -21.25
CA SER A 766 10.64 15.23 -21.31
C SER A 766 10.60 14.56 -22.70
N GLY A 767 10.82 13.24 -22.74
CA GLY A 767 10.59 12.42 -23.94
C GLY A 767 9.48 11.39 -23.74
N GLY A 768 8.72 11.50 -22.65
CA GLY A 768 7.51 10.74 -22.36
C GLY A 768 6.28 11.61 -22.50
N ASP A 769 5.10 11.10 -22.11
CA ASP A 769 3.85 11.85 -22.19
C ASP A 769 3.76 12.85 -21.02
N ASP A 770 3.85 14.15 -21.29
CA ASP A 770 3.90 15.18 -20.25
C ASP A 770 2.60 15.99 -20.13
N VAL A 771 2.30 16.50 -18.92
CA VAL A 771 1.22 17.45 -18.66
C VAL A 771 1.81 18.79 -18.20
N ILE A 772 1.73 19.81 -19.05
CA ILE A 772 2.34 21.12 -18.79
C ILE A 772 1.28 22.21 -18.67
N SER A 773 1.30 22.93 -17.55
CA SER A 773 0.47 24.13 -17.33
C SER A 773 1.37 25.34 -17.04
N ALA A 774 1.40 26.32 -17.95
CA ALA A 774 2.19 27.53 -17.79
C ALA A 774 1.49 28.63 -16.94
N ALA A 775 0.24 28.40 -16.55
CA ALA A 775 -0.57 29.26 -15.69
C ALA A 775 -0.85 30.67 -16.22
N GLY A 776 0.06 31.63 -16.11
CA GLY A 776 -0.18 32.93 -16.71
C GLY A 776 1.10 33.69 -16.91
N GLY A 777 1.15 34.56 -17.91
CA GLY A 777 2.43 35.08 -18.36
C GLY A 777 2.41 35.36 -19.84
N HIS A 778 3.57 35.27 -20.46
CA HIS A 778 3.73 35.25 -21.91
C HIS A 778 4.73 34.15 -22.16
N ASP A 779 4.21 32.94 -22.24
CA ASP A 779 4.98 31.74 -21.95
C ASP A 779 5.51 31.10 -23.23
N THR A 780 6.56 30.32 -23.11
CA THR A 780 7.07 29.47 -24.20
C THR A 780 7.11 28.04 -23.70
N VAL A 781 6.22 27.21 -24.22
CA VAL A 781 6.05 25.80 -23.85
C VAL A 781 6.36 24.91 -25.05
N ASP A 782 7.14 23.87 -24.82
CA ASP A 782 7.45 22.82 -25.79
C ASP A 782 7.22 21.46 -25.12
N GLY A 783 6.27 20.67 -25.61
CA GLY A 783 5.93 19.35 -25.04
C GLY A 783 7.09 18.38 -25.15
N GLY A 784 7.74 18.36 -26.32
CA GLY A 784 8.93 17.57 -26.56
C GLY A 784 8.60 16.37 -27.44
N ALA A 785 8.77 15.16 -26.92
CA ALA A 785 8.35 13.95 -27.61
C ALA A 785 7.50 13.14 -26.65
N GLY A 786 6.47 12.46 -27.15
CA GLY A 786 5.42 11.91 -26.30
C GLY A 786 4.07 12.44 -26.76
N ASN A 787 2.99 11.98 -26.15
CA ASN A 787 1.66 12.53 -26.37
C ASN A 787 1.35 13.51 -25.25
N ASP A 788 1.66 14.78 -25.47
CA ASP A 788 1.69 15.77 -24.41
C ASP A 788 0.34 16.49 -24.26
N THR A 789 0.03 16.99 -23.07
CA THR A 789 -1.11 17.89 -22.82
C THR A 789 -0.64 19.23 -22.31
N LEU A 790 -0.85 20.28 -23.10
CA LEU A 790 -0.32 21.62 -22.84
C LEU A 790 -1.46 22.63 -22.60
N SER A 791 -1.30 23.46 -21.58
CA SER A 791 -2.11 24.65 -21.32
C SER A 791 -1.21 25.86 -21.09
N GLY A 792 -1.30 26.87 -21.97
CA GLY A 792 -0.58 28.14 -21.82
C GLY A 792 -1.15 29.00 -20.69
N GLY A 793 -2.45 28.88 -20.44
CA GLY A 793 -3.13 29.70 -19.44
C GLY A 793 -3.34 31.14 -19.92
N ALA A 794 -3.29 32.11 -19.00
CA ALA A 794 -3.58 33.50 -19.33
C ALA A 794 -2.34 34.21 -19.88
N GLY A 795 -2.33 34.54 -21.16
CA GLY A 795 -1.13 35.12 -21.73
C GLY A 795 -1.23 35.38 -23.20
N GLY A 796 -0.09 35.38 -23.85
CA GLY A 796 0.01 35.45 -25.30
C GLY A 796 1.22 34.61 -25.62
N ASP A 797 0.96 33.32 -25.77
CA ASP A 797 1.93 32.28 -25.48
C ASP A 797 2.49 31.67 -26.77
N ARG A 798 3.56 30.90 -26.63
CA ARG A 798 4.15 30.11 -27.71
C ARG A 798 4.11 28.67 -27.29
N LEU A 799 3.22 27.89 -27.88
CA LEU A 799 2.96 26.52 -27.50
C LEU A 799 3.34 25.61 -28.66
N SER A 800 4.14 24.58 -28.39
CA SER A 800 4.57 23.57 -29.36
C SER A 800 4.28 22.21 -28.73
N GLY A 801 3.46 21.36 -29.38
CA GLY A 801 3.25 19.99 -28.91
C GLY A 801 4.52 19.16 -29.07
N GLY A 802 5.10 19.19 -30.26
CA GLY A 802 6.38 18.54 -30.53
C GLY A 802 6.20 17.30 -31.38
N ALA A 803 6.64 16.16 -30.87
CA ALA A 803 6.59 14.88 -31.59
C ALA A 803 5.70 13.87 -30.87
N GLY A 804 4.50 13.65 -31.39
CA GLY A 804 3.56 12.63 -30.92
C GLY A 804 2.17 12.97 -31.39
N ILE A 805 1.17 12.67 -30.56
CA ILE A 805 -0.20 13.18 -30.71
C ILE A 805 -0.45 14.09 -29.52
N ASP A 806 -0.40 15.39 -29.77
CA ASP A 806 -0.33 16.38 -28.71
C ASP A 806 -1.66 17.13 -28.55
N ARG A 807 -2.05 17.38 -27.30
CA ARG A 807 -3.26 18.10 -26.93
C ARG A 807 -2.96 19.52 -26.47
N LEU A 808 -3.60 20.47 -27.14
CA LEU A 808 -3.76 21.84 -26.67
C LEU A 808 -5.05 21.97 -25.85
N SER A 809 -4.96 22.41 -24.60
CA SER A 809 -6.10 22.55 -23.71
C SER A 809 -6.35 24.01 -23.31
N TYR A 810 -7.58 24.47 -23.56
CA TYR A 810 -8.13 25.72 -23.06
C TYR A 810 -9.25 25.50 -22.03
N GLY A 811 -9.30 24.33 -21.39
CA GLY A 811 -10.35 23.96 -20.43
C GLY A 811 -10.59 24.96 -19.29
N ASP A 812 -9.54 25.68 -18.88
CA ASP A 812 -9.62 26.71 -17.83
C ASP A 812 -10.10 28.08 -18.34
N SER A 813 -10.37 28.21 -19.65
CA SER A 813 -10.85 29.45 -20.25
C SER A 813 -12.34 29.62 -20.02
N ALA A 814 -12.71 30.63 -19.21
CA ALA A 814 -14.12 30.99 -19.01
C ALA A 814 -14.73 31.77 -20.19
N ALA A 815 -13.93 32.20 -21.16
CA ALA A 815 -14.36 32.95 -22.33
C ALA A 815 -14.03 32.17 -23.60
N ALA A 816 -14.83 32.42 -24.65
CA ALA A 816 -14.70 31.78 -25.94
C ALA A 816 -13.28 31.89 -26.52
N VAL A 817 -12.78 30.78 -27.03
CA VAL A 817 -11.51 30.65 -27.76
C VAL A 817 -11.78 30.31 -29.22
N GLN A 818 -10.86 30.72 -30.08
CA GLN A 818 -10.79 30.32 -31.48
C GLN A 818 -9.44 29.70 -31.73
N VAL A 819 -9.41 28.46 -32.19
CA VAL A 819 -8.20 27.69 -32.52
C VAL A 819 -8.27 27.26 -33.98
N LEU A 820 -7.22 27.54 -34.74
CA LEU A 820 -7.08 27.22 -36.15
C LEU A 820 -5.75 26.47 -36.36
N LEU A 821 -5.78 25.13 -36.38
CA LEU A 821 -4.57 24.30 -36.46
C LEU A 821 -3.83 24.52 -37.77
N ALA A 822 -4.50 24.48 -38.92
CA ALA A 822 -3.87 24.72 -40.22
C ALA A 822 -3.18 26.11 -40.38
N ALA A 823 -3.59 27.09 -39.56
CA ALA A 823 -3.03 28.44 -39.57
C ALA A 823 -2.03 28.69 -38.43
N ASN A 824 -1.82 27.72 -37.53
CA ASN A 824 -1.00 27.83 -36.34
C ASN A 824 -1.37 29.05 -35.48
N GLN A 825 -2.67 29.28 -35.28
CA GLN A 825 -3.20 30.48 -34.61
C GLN A 825 -4.27 30.11 -33.57
N ALA A 826 -4.19 30.76 -32.41
CA ALA A 826 -5.26 30.76 -31.44
C ALA A 826 -5.55 32.19 -30.92
N SER A 827 -6.79 32.49 -30.55
CA SER A 827 -7.22 33.82 -30.10
C SER A 827 -8.50 33.78 -29.24
N GLY A 828 -8.79 34.85 -28.49
CA GLY A 828 -9.94 34.89 -27.57
C GLY A 828 -9.67 34.18 -26.25
N GLY A 829 -10.37 34.56 -25.18
CA GLY A 829 -10.19 33.97 -23.85
C GLY A 829 -8.73 33.89 -23.40
N ASN A 830 -8.33 32.72 -22.90
CA ASN A 830 -6.94 32.40 -22.56
C ASN A 830 -6.05 32.23 -23.80
N ALA A 831 -6.62 31.91 -24.96
CA ALA A 831 -5.88 31.78 -26.23
C ALA A 831 -5.40 33.13 -26.83
N GLN A 832 -5.64 34.26 -26.16
CA GLN A 832 -5.52 35.59 -26.75
C GLN A 832 -4.07 36.00 -27.07
N GLY A 833 -3.68 35.76 -28.32
CA GLY A 833 -2.36 36.14 -28.83
C GLY A 833 -1.37 34.97 -28.86
N ASP A 834 -1.87 33.77 -28.63
CA ASP A 834 -1.10 32.53 -28.70
C ASP A 834 -0.65 32.22 -30.12
N VAL A 835 0.52 31.61 -30.20
CA VAL A 835 1.09 31.00 -31.40
C VAL A 835 1.28 29.53 -31.08
N ILE A 836 0.66 28.66 -31.87
CA ILE A 836 0.61 27.22 -31.64
C ILE A 836 1.31 26.47 -32.78
N ASP A 837 1.89 25.31 -32.52
CA ASP A 837 2.53 24.46 -33.53
C ASP A 837 2.48 22.98 -33.11
N GLY A 838 2.25 22.06 -34.06
CA GLY A 838 2.28 20.62 -33.81
C GLY A 838 1.27 20.12 -32.78
N PHE A 839 -0.02 20.41 -32.98
CA PHE A 839 -1.10 19.86 -32.16
C PHE A 839 -2.10 19.14 -33.07
N GLU A 840 -2.58 18.00 -32.62
CA GLU A 840 -3.63 17.20 -33.29
C GLU A 840 -4.92 17.20 -32.48
N ASP A 841 -4.82 17.34 -31.15
CA ASP A 841 -5.93 17.36 -30.22
C ASP A 841 -6.14 18.78 -29.68
N VAL A 842 -7.40 19.24 -29.62
CA VAL A 842 -7.76 20.54 -29.02
C VAL A 842 -8.98 20.39 -28.13
N ALA A 843 -8.86 20.89 -26.90
CA ALA A 843 -10.00 21.06 -25.99
C ALA A 843 -10.29 22.56 -25.79
N GLY A 844 -11.54 22.93 -26.02
CA GLY A 844 -12.11 24.24 -25.69
C GLY A 844 -12.31 24.43 -24.19
N GLY A 845 -13.07 25.46 -23.83
CA GLY A 845 -13.36 25.88 -22.46
C GLY A 845 -14.86 25.90 -22.16
N ALA A 846 -15.29 26.93 -21.43
CA ALA A 846 -16.69 27.11 -21.05
C ALA A 846 -17.43 28.16 -21.89
N GLY A 847 -16.80 28.68 -22.94
CA GLY A 847 -17.35 29.68 -23.84
C GLY A 847 -17.83 29.05 -25.15
N ASN A 848 -18.46 29.85 -26.00
CA ASN A 848 -18.82 29.44 -27.36
C ASN A 848 -17.58 29.42 -28.26
N ASP A 849 -16.93 28.28 -28.33
CA ASP A 849 -15.61 28.11 -28.93
C ASP A 849 -15.69 27.87 -30.44
N THR A 850 -14.58 28.13 -31.13
CA THR A 850 -14.44 27.80 -32.56
C THR A 850 -13.14 27.04 -32.77
N LEU A 851 -13.23 25.74 -33.01
CA LEU A 851 -12.07 24.86 -33.16
C LEU A 851 -12.03 24.34 -34.60
N VAL A 852 -10.93 24.58 -35.31
CA VAL A 852 -10.74 24.13 -36.68
C VAL A 852 -9.45 23.32 -36.78
N GLY A 853 -9.59 22.09 -37.27
CA GLY A 853 -8.55 21.12 -37.53
C GLY A 853 -7.58 21.53 -38.65
N ASP A 854 -6.82 20.55 -39.12
CA ASP A 854 -5.90 20.67 -40.24
C ASP A 854 -6.09 19.56 -41.29
N GLY A 855 -5.02 19.11 -41.93
CA GLY A 855 -5.09 18.03 -42.93
C GLY A 855 -4.77 16.63 -42.37
N GLY A 856 -4.55 16.53 -41.06
CA GLY A 856 -4.34 15.27 -40.34
C GLY A 856 -5.60 14.84 -39.59
N GLY A 857 -5.56 13.66 -38.95
CA GLY A 857 -6.67 13.24 -38.07
C GLY A 857 -6.59 13.98 -36.74
N ASN A 858 -7.62 14.76 -36.41
CA ASN A 858 -7.68 15.62 -35.24
C ASN A 858 -8.75 15.16 -34.25
N ARG A 859 -8.56 15.50 -32.96
CA ARG A 859 -9.61 15.37 -31.94
C ARG A 859 -9.99 16.73 -31.38
N LEU A 860 -11.21 17.17 -31.64
CA LEU A 860 -11.71 18.48 -31.24
C LEU A 860 -12.84 18.32 -30.21
N ILE A 861 -12.72 18.97 -29.06
CA ILE A 861 -13.70 18.93 -27.96
C ILE A 861 -14.15 20.36 -27.66
N GLY A 862 -15.42 20.69 -27.87
CA GLY A 862 -15.99 22.02 -27.62
C GLY A 862 -16.03 22.35 -26.14
N GLY A 863 -16.72 21.52 -25.36
CA GLY A 863 -16.80 21.65 -23.91
C GLY A 863 -18.18 22.14 -23.47
N ASN A 864 -18.25 23.29 -22.80
CA ASN A 864 -19.55 23.93 -22.55
C ASN A 864 -19.66 25.18 -23.39
N GLY A 865 -20.85 25.47 -23.91
CA GLY A 865 -21.07 26.62 -24.78
C GLY A 865 -21.64 26.17 -26.11
N GLY A 866 -22.18 27.10 -26.89
CA GLY A 866 -22.59 26.78 -28.27
C GLY A 866 -21.38 26.86 -29.19
N ASP A 867 -20.80 25.71 -29.50
CA ASP A 867 -19.47 25.58 -30.09
C ASP A 867 -19.51 25.36 -31.61
N ALA A 868 -18.42 25.70 -32.29
CA ALA A 868 -18.26 25.48 -33.73
C ALA A 868 -16.98 24.68 -34.00
N LEU A 869 -17.11 23.41 -34.40
CA LEU A 869 -15.98 22.51 -34.66
C LEU A 869 -15.94 22.11 -36.13
N ILE A 870 -14.76 22.16 -36.75
CA ILE A 870 -14.55 21.77 -38.15
C ILE A 870 -13.29 20.90 -38.24
N GLY A 871 -13.40 19.65 -38.70
CA GLY A 871 -12.27 18.71 -38.84
C GLY A 871 -11.34 19.04 -40.02
N GLU A 872 -11.91 19.50 -41.14
CA GLU A 872 -11.23 19.76 -42.42
C GLU A 872 -10.92 18.50 -43.22
N ALA A 873 -9.71 17.93 -43.17
CA ALA A 873 -9.41 16.70 -43.89
C ALA A 873 -8.59 15.76 -43.01
N GLY A 874 -8.89 14.47 -43.03
CA GLY A 874 -8.39 13.54 -42.04
C GLY A 874 -9.53 12.68 -41.53
N ASN A 875 -9.22 11.67 -40.70
CA ASN A 875 -10.26 10.95 -39.99
C ASN A 875 -10.34 11.57 -38.59
N ASP A 876 -11.32 12.42 -38.39
CA ASP A 876 -11.42 13.31 -37.25
C ASP A 876 -12.40 12.78 -36.19
N THR A 877 -12.26 13.26 -34.96
CA THR A 877 -13.22 13.02 -33.87
C THR A 877 -13.62 14.35 -33.26
N LEU A 878 -14.89 14.74 -33.45
CA LEU A 878 -15.46 15.99 -32.98
C LEU A 878 -16.52 15.70 -31.89
N GLU A 879 -16.41 16.39 -30.76
CA GLU A 879 -17.34 16.32 -29.63
C GLU A 879 -17.78 17.73 -29.24
N GLY A 880 -19.06 18.07 -29.45
CA GLY A 880 -19.62 19.40 -29.14
C GLY A 880 -19.66 19.65 -27.64
N GLY A 881 -20.30 18.73 -26.92
CA GLY A 881 -20.39 18.76 -25.46
C GLY A 881 -21.75 19.31 -25.04
N ALA A 882 -21.79 20.37 -24.25
CA ALA A 882 -23.04 20.95 -23.79
C ALA A 882 -23.30 22.30 -24.44
N GLY A 883 -24.39 22.45 -25.19
CA GLY A 883 -24.62 23.69 -25.91
C GLY A 883 -25.66 23.60 -27.02
N HIS A 884 -25.32 24.22 -28.14
CA HIS A 884 -26.10 24.30 -29.36
C HIS A 884 -25.04 24.42 -30.44
N ASP A 885 -24.56 23.27 -30.88
CA ASP A 885 -23.24 23.17 -31.48
C ASP A 885 -23.35 23.01 -32.99
N VAL A 886 -22.29 23.41 -33.68
CA VAL A 886 -22.16 23.31 -35.13
C VAL A 886 -20.89 22.54 -35.46
N LEU A 887 -21.04 21.29 -35.85
CA LEU A 887 -19.93 20.39 -36.13
C LEU A 887 -19.90 20.00 -37.61
N SER A 888 -18.71 19.95 -38.20
CA SER A 888 -18.49 19.45 -39.56
C SER A 888 -17.22 18.60 -39.59
N GLY A 889 -17.32 17.31 -39.92
CA GLY A 889 -16.19 16.38 -40.09
C GLY A 889 -15.25 16.86 -41.20
N GLY A 890 -15.68 16.70 -42.46
CA GLY A 890 -14.90 17.16 -43.60
C GLY A 890 -14.53 16.00 -44.53
N ASP A 891 -13.30 15.98 -45.02
CA ASP A 891 -12.83 14.92 -45.90
C ASP A 891 -12.19 13.78 -45.09
N GLY A 892 -12.84 12.62 -44.95
CA GLY A 892 -12.30 11.40 -44.34
C GLY A 892 -13.38 10.63 -43.58
N ASP A 893 -13.02 9.50 -42.96
CA ASP A 893 -14.02 8.75 -42.16
C ASP A 893 -14.06 9.33 -40.74
N ASP A 894 -15.06 10.19 -40.46
CA ASP A 894 -15.13 11.01 -39.25
C ASP A 894 -16.07 10.46 -38.18
N ARG A 895 -15.85 10.90 -36.94
CA ARG A 895 -16.76 10.70 -35.81
C ARG A 895 -17.21 12.05 -35.27
N VAL A 896 -18.49 12.37 -35.42
CA VAL A 896 -19.10 13.64 -35.04
C VAL A 896 -20.18 13.41 -33.99
N SER A 897 -20.06 14.03 -32.82
CA SER A 897 -21.01 13.90 -31.71
C SER A 897 -21.45 15.28 -31.21
N GLY A 898 -22.74 15.60 -31.26
CA GLY A 898 -23.31 16.86 -30.77
C GLY A 898 -23.24 16.96 -29.24
N GLY A 899 -23.92 16.04 -28.55
CA GLY A 899 -23.95 16.00 -27.09
C GLY A 899 -25.28 16.53 -26.55
N ASP A 900 -25.25 17.41 -25.56
CA ASP A 900 -26.45 18.06 -25.03
C ASP A 900 -26.73 19.33 -25.84
N GLY A 901 -27.91 19.45 -26.46
CA GLY A 901 -28.20 20.62 -27.28
C GLY A 901 -29.14 20.33 -28.43
N ASN A 902 -29.55 21.39 -29.13
CA ASN A 902 -30.05 21.24 -30.49
C ASN A 902 -28.88 21.57 -31.42
N ASP A 903 -28.32 20.55 -32.05
CA ASP A 903 -27.04 20.63 -32.74
C ASP A 903 -27.19 20.52 -34.25
N MET A 904 -26.20 21.04 -34.98
CA MET A 904 -26.09 20.92 -36.43
C MET A 904 -24.80 20.18 -36.78
N LEU A 905 -24.94 18.96 -37.30
CA LEU A 905 -23.84 18.03 -37.50
C LEU A 905 -23.72 17.67 -38.99
N GLY A 906 -22.50 17.56 -39.51
CA GLY A 906 -22.25 17.10 -40.88
C GLY A 906 -21.01 16.21 -40.98
N GLY A 907 -21.13 15.02 -41.56
CA GLY A 907 -20.00 14.12 -41.87
C GLY A 907 -19.15 14.67 -43.02
N ARG A 908 -19.81 14.99 -44.14
CA ARG A 908 -19.28 15.55 -45.41
C ARG A 908 -18.82 14.49 -46.40
N THR A 909 -17.58 14.01 -46.39
CA THR A 909 -17.17 13.00 -47.37
C THR A 909 -16.33 11.94 -46.68
N GLY A 910 -16.54 10.67 -47.01
CA GLY A 910 -16.02 9.55 -46.24
C GLY A 910 -17.17 8.82 -45.55
N ASN A 911 -16.87 7.72 -44.86
CA ASN A 911 -17.90 6.93 -44.17
C ASN A 911 -17.96 7.37 -42.71
N ASP A 912 -18.93 8.21 -42.41
CA ASP A 912 -18.97 8.99 -41.19
C ASP A 912 -19.88 8.37 -40.13
N TYR A 913 -19.58 8.66 -38.88
CA TYR A 913 -20.44 8.38 -37.73
C TYR A 913 -20.92 9.70 -37.12
N VAL A 914 -22.20 10.00 -37.24
CA VAL A 914 -22.83 11.23 -36.73
C VAL A 914 -23.83 10.88 -35.63
N ASP A 915 -23.67 11.45 -34.44
CA ASP A 915 -24.52 11.22 -33.26
C ASP A 915 -25.02 12.57 -32.72
N GLY A 916 -26.34 12.77 -32.72
CA GLY A 916 -27.04 13.97 -32.24
C GLY A 916 -26.87 14.13 -30.73
N GLY A 917 -27.51 13.25 -29.97
CA GLY A 917 -27.41 13.23 -28.51
C GLY A 917 -28.72 13.65 -27.86
N LEU A 918 -28.70 14.65 -26.98
CA LEU A 918 -29.90 15.13 -26.30
C LEU A 918 -30.38 16.44 -26.90
N GLY A 919 -31.48 16.42 -27.64
CA GLY A 919 -32.19 17.59 -28.14
C GLY A 919 -32.57 17.43 -29.60
N ASN A 920 -33.07 18.48 -30.23
CA ASN A 920 -33.63 18.39 -31.58
C ASN A 920 -32.55 18.72 -32.59
N ASP A 921 -31.93 17.68 -33.13
CA ASP A 921 -30.70 17.79 -33.89
C ASP A 921 -30.94 17.81 -35.40
N THR A 922 -29.97 18.33 -36.13
CA THR A 922 -29.95 18.26 -37.59
C THR A 922 -28.63 17.64 -38.05
N GLY A 923 -28.70 16.45 -38.63
CA GLY A 923 -27.54 15.67 -39.07
C GLY A 923 -27.49 15.46 -40.59
N PHE A 924 -26.31 15.58 -41.19
CA PHE A 924 -26.06 15.29 -42.60
C PHE A 924 -24.90 14.28 -42.72
N GLY A 925 -25.08 13.17 -43.44
CA GLY A 925 -24.04 12.18 -43.73
C GLY A 925 -23.05 12.76 -44.73
N GLY A 926 -23.49 12.87 -45.99
CA GLY A 926 -22.71 13.45 -47.07
C GLY A 926 -22.38 12.40 -48.12
N ASP A 927 -21.15 12.38 -48.62
CA ASP A 927 -20.66 11.39 -49.59
C ASP A 927 -20.01 10.19 -48.86
N GLY A 928 -20.65 9.03 -48.78
CA GLY A 928 -20.08 7.81 -48.20
C GLY A 928 -21.14 6.86 -47.67
N ASP A 929 -20.73 5.74 -47.08
CA ASP A 929 -21.67 4.83 -46.40
C ASP A 929 -21.74 5.23 -44.90
N ASP A 930 -22.67 6.12 -44.54
CA ASP A 930 -22.67 6.81 -43.24
C ASP A 930 -23.56 6.16 -42.18
N GLY A 931 -23.30 6.46 -40.90
CA GLY A 931 -24.12 6.10 -39.76
C GLY A 931 -24.60 7.33 -38.99
N LEU A 932 -25.89 7.65 -39.06
CA LEU A 932 -26.50 8.81 -38.39
C LEU A 932 -27.45 8.34 -37.28
N TYR A 933 -27.32 8.94 -36.10
CA TYR A 933 -28.11 8.62 -34.91
C TYR A 933 -28.63 9.92 -34.29
N GLY A 934 -29.95 10.10 -34.20
CA GLY A 934 -30.57 11.30 -33.59
C GLY A 934 -30.54 11.24 -32.06
N ARG A 935 -30.95 10.08 -31.50
CA ARG A 935 -31.06 9.78 -30.06
C ARG A 935 -32.30 10.41 -29.46
N ASP A 936 -32.22 11.35 -28.51
CA ASP A 936 -33.41 11.87 -27.82
C ASP A 936 -33.77 13.25 -28.41
N GLY A 937 -34.91 13.40 -29.05
CA GLY A 937 -35.38 14.68 -29.59
C GLY A 937 -36.18 14.52 -30.86
N ASN A 938 -36.60 15.64 -31.49
CA ASN A 938 -37.25 15.60 -32.79
C ASN A 938 -36.21 15.96 -33.85
N ASP A 939 -35.58 14.95 -34.42
CA ASP A 939 -34.36 15.08 -35.19
C ASP A 939 -34.63 15.17 -36.70
N ASN A 940 -33.69 15.77 -37.43
CA ASN A 940 -33.75 15.88 -38.87
C ASN A 940 -32.44 15.36 -39.49
N LEU A 941 -32.46 14.12 -39.97
CA LEU A 941 -31.28 13.38 -40.44
C LEU A 941 -31.36 13.16 -41.96
N SER A 942 -30.25 13.40 -42.67
CA SER A 942 -30.13 13.14 -44.11
C SER A 942 -28.84 12.40 -44.44
N GLY A 943 -28.91 11.22 -45.05
CA GLY A 943 -27.74 10.43 -45.46
C GLY A 943 -26.98 11.03 -46.64
N GLU A 944 -27.71 11.51 -47.65
CA GLU A 944 -27.18 12.11 -48.90
C GLU A 944 -26.69 11.10 -49.95
N LEU A 945 -25.39 10.87 -50.16
CA LEU A 945 -24.87 9.95 -51.20
C LEU A 945 -24.18 8.74 -50.57
N GLY A 946 -24.62 7.53 -50.90
CA GLY A 946 -23.98 6.27 -50.50
C GLY A 946 -24.94 5.40 -49.72
N ARG A 947 -24.46 4.33 -49.06
CA ARG A 947 -25.35 3.39 -48.35
C ARG A 947 -25.41 3.71 -46.88
N ASP A 948 -26.44 4.44 -46.48
CA ASP A 948 -26.48 5.02 -45.16
C ASP A 948 -27.30 4.20 -44.16
N THR A 949 -27.01 4.37 -42.89
CA THR A 949 -27.79 3.85 -41.76
C THR A 949 -28.25 5.02 -40.90
N LEU A 950 -29.55 5.29 -40.89
CA LEU A 950 -30.15 6.37 -40.10
C LEU A 950 -31.04 5.77 -38.99
N ASP A 951 -30.91 6.30 -37.78
CA ASP A 951 -31.73 5.96 -36.61
C ASP A 951 -32.19 7.25 -35.92
N GLY A 952 -33.49 7.54 -35.92
CA GLY A 952 -34.06 8.74 -35.30
C GLY A 952 -33.91 8.69 -33.78
N GLY A 953 -34.40 7.62 -33.17
CA GLY A 953 -34.29 7.42 -31.73
C GLY A 953 -35.62 7.69 -31.06
N ALA A 954 -35.75 8.73 -30.25
CA ALA A 954 -36.93 9.06 -29.48
C ALA A 954 -37.40 10.49 -29.71
N GLY A 955 -38.56 10.63 -30.34
CA GLY A 955 -39.25 11.88 -30.65
C GLY A 955 -39.87 11.78 -32.03
N ASN A 956 -40.29 12.90 -32.63
CA ASN A 956 -40.89 12.88 -33.96
C ASN A 956 -39.85 13.29 -35.00
N ASP A 957 -39.21 12.31 -35.60
CA ASP A 957 -38.03 12.50 -36.41
C ASP A 957 -38.34 12.64 -37.89
N THR A 958 -37.42 13.22 -38.64
CA THR A 958 -37.47 13.32 -40.10
C THR A 958 -36.17 12.74 -40.67
N LEU A 959 -36.25 11.58 -41.32
CA LEU A 959 -35.12 10.86 -41.89
C LEU A 959 -35.22 10.82 -43.42
N ASN A 960 -34.12 11.10 -44.10
CA ASN A 960 -33.99 11.05 -45.56
C ASN A 960 -32.71 10.31 -45.96
N GLY A 961 -32.80 9.11 -46.53
CA GLY A 961 -31.65 8.29 -46.95
C GLY A 961 -30.82 9.00 -48.02
N GLY A 962 -31.41 9.29 -49.18
CA GLY A 962 -30.74 9.98 -50.27
C GLY A 962 -30.53 9.07 -51.47
N ASP A 963 -29.32 9.03 -52.03
CA ASP A 963 -28.94 8.16 -53.14
C ASP A 963 -28.15 6.96 -52.62
N GLY A 964 -28.66 5.73 -52.74
CA GLY A 964 -27.98 4.51 -52.35
C GLY A 964 -28.93 3.47 -51.79
N ASP A 965 -28.39 2.35 -51.28
CA ASP A 965 -29.23 1.30 -50.68
C ASP A 965 -29.22 1.50 -49.14
N ASP A 966 -30.18 2.26 -48.61
CA ASP A 966 -30.12 2.79 -47.24
C ASP A 966 -30.85 1.92 -46.21
N ARG A 967 -30.60 2.18 -44.93
CA ARG A 967 -31.31 1.56 -43.79
C ARG A 967 -31.82 2.65 -42.85
N LEU A 968 -33.13 2.79 -42.71
CA LEU A 968 -33.73 3.83 -41.89
C LEU A 968 -34.58 3.22 -40.77
N SER A 969 -34.45 3.72 -39.55
CA SER A 969 -35.32 3.40 -38.42
C SER A 969 -35.79 4.71 -37.76
N GLY A 970 -37.09 4.90 -37.60
CA GLY A 970 -37.64 6.08 -36.91
C GLY A 970 -37.40 5.98 -35.41
N GLY A 971 -37.94 4.93 -34.80
CA GLY A 971 -37.79 4.68 -33.37
C GLY A 971 -39.09 5.00 -32.62
N LEU A 972 -38.98 5.65 -31.47
CA LEU A 972 -40.12 6.04 -30.65
C LEU A 972 -40.68 7.40 -31.07
N GLY A 973 -41.86 7.44 -31.67
CA GLY A 973 -42.62 8.67 -31.89
C GLY A 973 -43.32 8.66 -33.23
N ALA A 974 -43.69 9.82 -33.77
CA ALA A 974 -44.35 9.91 -35.06
C ALA A 974 -43.37 10.40 -36.13
N ASP A 975 -42.71 9.47 -36.81
CA ASP A 975 -41.56 9.80 -37.66
C ASP A 975 -41.94 9.98 -39.14
N GLN A 976 -41.10 10.69 -39.89
CA GLN A 976 -41.20 10.83 -41.34
C GLN A 976 -39.95 10.24 -41.99
N LEU A 977 -40.11 9.16 -42.76
CA LEU A 977 -38.98 8.44 -43.37
C LEU A 977 -39.08 8.50 -44.89
N ARG A 978 -37.97 8.83 -45.56
CA ARG A 978 -37.82 8.77 -47.02
C ARG A 978 -36.51 8.05 -47.36
N GLY A 979 -36.55 6.96 -48.11
CA GLY A 979 -35.36 6.22 -48.56
C GLY A 979 -34.65 7.00 -49.66
N GLY A 980 -35.30 7.20 -50.80
CA GLY A 980 -34.80 8.01 -51.90
C GLY A 980 -34.49 7.16 -53.14
N ASN A 981 -33.26 7.23 -53.64
CA ASN A 981 -32.83 6.50 -54.84
C ASN A 981 -31.99 5.27 -54.48
N GLY A 982 -32.58 4.10 -54.31
CA GLY A 982 -31.86 2.82 -54.38
C GLY A 982 -32.68 1.68 -53.83
N ASN A 983 -32.14 0.74 -53.07
CA ASN A 983 -32.96 -0.33 -52.47
C ASN A 983 -32.93 -0.20 -50.96
N ASP A 984 -33.87 0.56 -50.46
CA ASP A 984 -33.83 1.04 -49.10
C ASP A 984 -34.52 0.05 -48.17
N VAL A 985 -34.17 0.08 -46.89
CA VAL A 985 -34.74 -0.79 -45.85
C VAL A 985 -35.23 0.06 -44.69
N PHE A 986 -36.55 0.16 -44.56
CA PHE A 986 -37.21 0.77 -43.40
C PHE A 986 -37.37 -0.28 -42.31
N ILE A 987 -36.72 -0.09 -41.17
CA ILE A 987 -36.69 -1.02 -40.05
C ILE A 987 -37.71 -0.56 -39.02
N HIS A 988 -38.53 -1.48 -38.54
CA HIS A 988 -39.42 -1.26 -37.41
C HIS A 988 -39.09 -2.26 -36.30
N ARG A 989 -38.85 -1.78 -35.08
CA ARG A 989 -38.32 -2.54 -33.95
C ARG A 989 -39.41 -2.80 -32.91
N GLN A 990 -39.17 -3.72 -31.98
CA GLN A 990 -40.09 -3.99 -30.87
C GLN A 990 -40.31 -2.76 -29.96
N ALA A 991 -39.34 -1.85 -29.88
CA ALA A 991 -39.47 -0.61 -29.11
C ALA A 991 -40.57 0.30 -29.65
N ASP A 992 -40.84 0.24 -30.95
CA ASP A 992 -41.79 1.10 -31.66
C ASP A 992 -43.25 0.62 -31.43
N VAL A 993 -43.43 -0.48 -30.68
CA VAL A 993 -44.74 -1.07 -30.34
C VAL A 993 -45.35 -0.40 -29.10
N VAL A 994 -46.52 0.18 -29.27
CA VAL A 994 -47.29 0.81 -28.19
C VAL A 994 -48.01 -0.26 -27.36
N THR A 995 -47.49 -0.55 -26.17
CA THR A 995 -48.04 -1.57 -25.25
C THR A 995 -49.25 -1.09 -24.42
N THR A 996 -49.60 0.20 -24.49
CA THR A 996 -50.81 0.75 -23.86
C THR A 996 -51.39 1.89 -24.70
N GLY A 997 -52.54 1.70 -25.33
CA GLY A 997 -53.24 2.76 -26.07
C GLY A 997 -53.47 2.43 -27.54
N ASP A 998 -53.75 3.45 -28.34
CA ASP A 998 -54.00 3.33 -29.78
C ASP A 998 -52.80 3.90 -30.55
N ALA A 999 -52.04 3.06 -31.26
CA ALA A 999 -50.78 3.43 -31.91
C ALA A 999 -50.93 4.50 -33.03
N HIS A 1000 -52.17 4.81 -33.43
CA HIS A 1000 -52.47 5.81 -34.47
C HIS A 1000 -51.91 7.22 -34.22
N ALA A 1001 -51.52 7.58 -33.00
CA ALA A 1001 -50.99 8.90 -32.65
C ALA A 1001 -49.47 9.03 -32.79
N VAL A 1002 -48.76 7.91 -32.94
CA VAL A 1002 -47.30 7.79 -33.04
C VAL A 1002 -46.92 6.93 -34.25
N ALA A 1003 -47.68 7.09 -35.33
CA ALA A 1003 -47.50 6.28 -36.53
C ALA A 1003 -46.44 6.88 -37.43
N ASP A 1004 -45.45 6.08 -37.81
CA ASP A 1004 -44.41 6.46 -38.75
C ASP A 1004 -44.97 6.62 -40.15
N MET A 1005 -44.52 7.64 -40.87
CA MET A 1005 -44.92 7.97 -42.23
C MET A 1005 -43.78 7.75 -43.22
N LEU A 1006 -43.88 6.71 -44.05
CA LEU A 1006 -42.96 6.47 -45.15
C LEU A 1006 -43.44 7.27 -46.37
N MET A 1007 -42.54 8.08 -46.92
CA MET A 1007 -42.83 9.06 -47.98
C MET A 1007 -42.21 8.70 -49.34
N ASP A 1008 -41.60 7.53 -49.46
CA ASP A 1008 -40.75 7.16 -50.57
C ASP A 1008 -41.49 6.34 -51.64
N PHE A 1009 -42.10 7.00 -52.62
CA PHE A 1009 -42.82 6.30 -53.70
C PHE A 1009 -42.48 6.91 -55.06
N TYR A 1010 -41.41 6.44 -55.72
CA TYR A 1010 -40.99 6.90 -57.04
C TYR A 1010 -41.26 5.84 -58.13
N PRO A 1011 -42.06 6.12 -59.17
CA PRO A 1011 -42.24 5.16 -60.27
C PRO A 1011 -40.93 4.98 -61.08
N ARG A 1012 -40.15 3.93 -60.81
CA ARG A 1012 -38.90 3.64 -61.54
C ARG A 1012 -39.16 3.00 -62.91
N ALA A 1013 -38.52 3.54 -63.95
CA ALA A 1013 -38.63 3.01 -65.31
C ALA A 1013 -37.69 1.79 -65.50
N HIS A 1014 -38.28 0.59 -65.43
CA HIS A 1014 -37.73 -0.70 -65.90
C HIS A 1014 -36.44 -1.22 -65.24
N HIS A 1015 -36.48 -2.02 -64.17
CA HIS A 1015 -35.55 -3.16 -63.92
C HIS A 1015 -36.13 -4.10 -62.83
N PHE A 1016 -36.29 -5.39 -63.13
CA PHE A 1016 -36.96 -6.42 -62.27
C PHE A 1016 -36.17 -6.87 -61.01
N GLN A 1017 -35.24 -6.06 -60.46
CA GLN A 1017 -34.38 -6.49 -59.33
C GLN A 1017 -34.06 -5.39 -58.30
N GLN A 1018 -34.78 -4.27 -58.30
CA GLN A 1018 -34.57 -3.18 -57.35
C GLN A 1018 -35.90 -2.81 -56.69
N TYR A 1019 -35.99 -2.96 -55.37
CA TYR A 1019 -37.16 -2.75 -54.52
C TYR A 1019 -36.69 -2.32 -53.12
N ASP A 1020 -37.35 -1.34 -52.55
CA ASP A 1020 -37.27 -0.95 -51.14
C ASP A 1020 -37.99 -2.00 -50.28
N ARG A 1021 -37.64 -2.07 -49.00
CA ARG A 1021 -38.10 -3.10 -48.06
C ARG A 1021 -38.56 -2.51 -46.75
N ILE A 1022 -39.61 -3.08 -46.18
CA ILE A 1022 -40.00 -2.81 -44.80
C ILE A 1022 -39.63 -4.04 -43.97
N ASP A 1023 -38.65 -3.92 -43.08
CA ASP A 1023 -38.13 -5.00 -42.26
C ASP A 1023 -38.86 -5.05 -40.91
N LEU A 1024 -39.81 -5.98 -40.81
CA LEU A 1024 -40.60 -6.22 -39.59
C LEU A 1024 -40.06 -7.39 -38.75
N ARG A 1025 -38.88 -7.94 -39.06
CA ARG A 1025 -38.40 -9.20 -38.43
C ARG A 1025 -38.21 -9.13 -36.91
N ALA A 1026 -38.10 -7.92 -36.36
CA ALA A 1026 -37.98 -7.67 -34.93
C ALA A 1026 -39.33 -7.62 -34.19
N ILE A 1027 -40.46 -7.67 -34.91
CA ILE A 1027 -41.83 -7.57 -34.38
C ILE A 1027 -42.56 -8.87 -34.75
N ASP A 1028 -43.13 -9.62 -33.79
CA ASP A 1028 -43.71 -10.97 -34.02
C ASP A 1028 -45.25 -10.94 -34.33
N ALA A 1029 -45.68 -10.66 -35.57
CA ALA A 1029 -47.07 -10.64 -36.10
C ALA A 1029 -47.43 -11.55 -37.34
N ILE A 1030 -48.39 -12.50 -37.26
CA ILE A 1030 -48.83 -13.34 -38.42
C ILE A 1030 -49.76 -12.61 -39.43
N ASP A 1031 -49.68 -13.04 -40.70
CA ASP A 1031 -50.57 -12.71 -41.84
C ASP A 1031 -52.07 -12.96 -41.57
N GLY A 1032 -52.90 -11.96 -41.88
CA GLY A 1032 -54.35 -12.07 -41.80
C GLY A 1032 -55.14 -11.07 -42.65
N GLY A 1033 -55.00 -11.09 -43.98
CA GLY A 1033 -55.97 -10.44 -44.87
C GLY A 1033 -55.68 -10.51 -46.38
N THR A 1034 -56.65 -10.99 -47.17
CA THR A 1034 -56.53 -11.35 -48.60
C THR A 1034 -56.56 -10.18 -49.60
N ASP A 1035 -55.68 -9.18 -49.49
CA ASP A 1035 -55.55 -8.14 -50.54
C ASP A 1035 -54.07 -7.73 -50.70
N ASP A 1036 -53.29 -8.62 -51.34
CA ASP A 1036 -51.82 -8.54 -51.37
C ASP A 1036 -51.30 -7.47 -52.34
N ALA A 1037 -50.98 -6.28 -51.82
CA ALA A 1037 -50.14 -5.29 -52.49
C ALA A 1037 -48.62 -5.54 -52.27
N PHE A 1038 -48.24 -6.46 -51.38
CA PHE A 1038 -46.86 -6.77 -51.00
C PHE A 1038 -46.52 -8.26 -51.14
N ALA A 1039 -45.24 -8.60 -51.35
CA ALA A 1039 -44.74 -9.97 -51.35
C ALA A 1039 -43.77 -10.17 -50.19
N LEU A 1040 -44.09 -11.10 -49.28
CA LEU A 1040 -43.27 -11.50 -48.14
C LEU A 1040 -42.04 -12.32 -48.60
N ILE A 1041 -40.82 -11.99 -48.15
CA ILE A 1041 -39.58 -12.71 -48.49
C ILE A 1041 -38.78 -13.17 -47.26
N GLY A 1042 -38.60 -14.50 -47.08
CA GLY A 1042 -37.75 -15.09 -46.03
C GLY A 1042 -38.44 -16.20 -45.23
N ASP A 1043 -37.73 -16.82 -44.28
CA ASP A 1043 -38.39 -17.67 -43.26
C ASP A 1043 -39.31 -16.79 -42.42
N ALA A 1044 -40.58 -17.17 -42.31
CA ALA A 1044 -41.62 -16.36 -41.66
C ALA A 1044 -41.16 -15.90 -40.27
N ALA A 1045 -41.11 -14.59 -40.05
CA ALA A 1045 -40.72 -14.01 -38.77
C ALA A 1045 -41.82 -14.15 -37.70
N PHE A 1046 -42.62 -15.22 -37.72
CA PHE A 1046 -43.81 -15.29 -36.87
C PHE A 1046 -44.07 -16.69 -36.32
N THR A 1047 -44.13 -16.83 -34.99
CA THR A 1047 -44.31 -18.14 -34.34
C THR A 1047 -45.70 -18.36 -33.70
N ALA A 1048 -46.55 -17.33 -33.58
CA ALA A 1048 -47.92 -17.40 -33.02
C ALA A 1048 -48.90 -16.29 -33.53
N ALA A 1049 -50.18 -16.31 -33.11
CA ALA A 1049 -51.36 -15.67 -33.73
C ALA A 1049 -51.54 -14.12 -33.66
N GLY A 1050 -50.59 -13.31 -34.16
CA GLY A 1050 -50.79 -11.86 -34.43
C GLY A 1050 -51.57 -11.58 -35.74
N GLN A 1051 -51.98 -10.32 -35.98
CA GLN A 1051 -52.63 -9.89 -37.24
C GLN A 1051 -51.98 -8.63 -37.84
N LEU A 1052 -51.60 -8.69 -39.12
CA LEU A 1052 -51.30 -7.53 -39.96
C LEU A 1052 -52.51 -7.15 -40.84
N ARG A 1053 -52.87 -5.85 -40.90
CA ARG A 1053 -53.95 -5.31 -41.75
C ARG A 1053 -53.42 -4.19 -42.64
N VAL A 1054 -53.81 -4.21 -43.92
CA VAL A 1054 -53.46 -3.17 -44.88
C VAL A 1054 -54.72 -2.60 -45.52
N TRP A 1055 -54.89 -1.27 -45.51
CA TRP A 1055 -56.05 -0.62 -46.13
C TRP A 1055 -55.75 0.81 -46.60
N PHE A 1056 -56.57 1.35 -47.49
CA PHE A 1056 -56.44 2.72 -48.01
C PHE A 1056 -57.51 3.64 -47.43
N ASP A 1057 -57.11 4.76 -46.83
CA ASP A 1057 -58.03 5.64 -46.10
C ASP A 1057 -58.65 6.78 -46.95
N GLY A 1058 -58.28 6.85 -48.23
CA GLY A 1058 -58.69 7.91 -49.15
C GLY A 1058 -57.56 8.87 -49.50
N ILE A 1059 -56.48 8.88 -48.71
CA ILE A 1059 -55.28 9.71 -48.93
C ILE A 1059 -54.01 8.86 -48.84
N ASN A 1060 -53.89 7.99 -47.83
CA ASN A 1060 -52.72 7.15 -47.56
C ASN A 1060 -53.09 5.66 -47.46
N THR A 1061 -52.10 4.79 -47.67
CA THR A 1061 -52.20 3.36 -47.35
C THR A 1061 -51.67 3.15 -45.92
N ARG A 1062 -52.43 2.45 -45.08
CA ARG A 1062 -52.09 2.16 -43.68
C ARG A 1062 -51.75 0.68 -43.53
N VAL A 1063 -50.66 0.38 -42.83
CA VAL A 1063 -50.22 -0.96 -42.43
C VAL A 1063 -50.27 -1.00 -40.91
N GLU A 1064 -51.23 -1.75 -40.36
CA GLU A 1064 -51.45 -1.87 -38.92
C GLU A 1064 -51.10 -3.27 -38.45
N GLY A 1065 -50.41 -3.40 -37.33
CA GLY A 1065 -50.19 -4.68 -36.68
C GLY A 1065 -50.72 -4.73 -35.24
N ASN A 1066 -51.20 -5.90 -34.86
CA ASN A 1066 -51.50 -6.28 -33.48
C ASN A 1066 -50.67 -7.53 -33.15
N THR A 1067 -49.81 -7.42 -32.14
CA THR A 1067 -48.98 -8.50 -31.60
C THR A 1067 -49.74 -9.23 -30.47
N ILE A 1068 -49.16 -10.27 -29.87
CA ILE A 1068 -49.91 -11.26 -29.08
C ILE A 1068 -49.87 -10.95 -27.57
N GLU A 1069 -49.13 -9.92 -27.14
CA GLU A 1069 -48.79 -9.76 -25.72
C GLU A 1069 -49.98 -9.40 -24.81
N ASP A 1070 -51.06 -8.81 -25.34
CA ASP A 1070 -52.29 -8.53 -24.55
C ASP A 1070 -53.61 -9.05 -25.16
N GLY A 1071 -53.63 -9.35 -26.47
CA GLY A 1071 -54.79 -9.93 -27.18
C GLY A 1071 -56.05 -9.07 -27.13
N ASP A 1072 -55.90 -7.75 -26.99
CA ASP A 1072 -57.02 -6.83 -26.73
C ASP A 1072 -57.72 -6.31 -28.00
N GLY A 1073 -57.10 -6.51 -29.18
CA GLY A 1073 -57.61 -6.13 -30.49
C GLY A 1073 -57.33 -4.67 -30.90
N HIS A 1074 -56.51 -3.95 -30.16
CA HIS A 1074 -56.02 -2.62 -30.50
C HIS A 1074 -54.84 -2.66 -31.48
N VAL A 1075 -54.62 -1.57 -32.21
CA VAL A 1075 -53.45 -1.43 -33.09
C VAL A 1075 -52.26 -1.10 -32.20
N GLU A 1076 -51.23 -1.94 -32.24
CA GLU A 1076 -50.05 -1.83 -31.38
C GLU A 1076 -48.87 -1.20 -32.13
N PHE A 1077 -48.86 -1.29 -33.45
CA PHE A 1077 -48.05 -0.42 -34.31
C PHE A 1077 -48.80 -0.06 -35.60
N GLU A 1078 -48.55 1.14 -36.10
CA GLU A 1078 -49.07 1.61 -37.38
C GLU A 1078 -47.96 2.24 -38.22
N ILE A 1079 -47.90 1.85 -39.49
CA ILE A 1079 -47.03 2.44 -40.50
C ILE A 1079 -47.93 3.06 -41.59
N ILE A 1080 -47.74 4.35 -41.86
CA ILE A 1080 -48.47 5.11 -42.88
C ILE A 1080 -47.60 5.23 -44.13
N LEU A 1081 -48.11 4.73 -45.25
CA LEU A 1081 -47.51 4.86 -46.57
C LEU A 1081 -48.20 6.01 -47.31
N ALA A 1082 -47.44 7.06 -47.66
CA ALA A 1082 -47.97 8.23 -48.34
C ALA A 1082 -48.56 7.93 -49.74
N GLY A 1083 -49.87 8.10 -49.93
CA GLY A 1083 -50.56 7.88 -51.21
C GLY A 1083 -51.34 6.56 -51.34
N ASN A 1084 -51.90 6.30 -52.53
CA ASN A 1084 -52.71 5.10 -52.83
C ASN A 1084 -51.90 4.02 -53.58
N LEU A 1085 -51.45 2.98 -52.88
CA LEU A 1085 -50.68 1.89 -53.50
C LEU A 1085 -51.47 1.11 -54.58
N THR A 1086 -52.80 1.03 -54.52
CA THR A 1086 -53.60 0.29 -55.52
C THR A 1086 -53.66 0.97 -56.91
N ALA A 1087 -53.30 2.26 -57.01
CA ALA A 1087 -53.14 2.96 -58.28
C ALA A 1087 -51.70 2.90 -58.83
N LEU A 1088 -50.75 2.48 -57.99
CA LEU A 1088 -49.31 2.33 -58.27
C LEU A 1088 -48.93 0.92 -58.73
N LEU A 1089 -49.89 0.00 -58.94
CA LEU A 1089 -49.73 -1.42 -59.33
C LEU A 1089 -48.99 -1.72 -60.66
N GLY A 1090 -48.29 -0.74 -61.24
CA GLY A 1090 -47.24 -0.96 -62.25
C GLY A 1090 -45.81 -0.79 -61.72
N ALA A 1091 -45.64 -0.33 -60.48
CA ALA A 1091 -44.37 -0.08 -59.82
C ALA A 1091 -44.00 -1.29 -58.94
N THR A 1092 -42.85 -1.86 -59.25
CA THR A 1092 -42.17 -2.95 -58.56
C THR A 1092 -41.26 -2.36 -57.48
N ASP A 1093 -41.78 -1.57 -56.54
CA ASP A 1093 -40.91 -0.70 -55.71
C ASP A 1093 -40.81 -1.15 -54.25
N PHE A 1094 -41.75 -1.91 -53.68
CA PHE A 1094 -41.67 -2.37 -52.28
C PHE A 1094 -41.86 -3.87 -52.11
N LEU A 1095 -41.10 -4.46 -51.17
CA LEU A 1095 -41.22 -5.83 -50.67
C LEU A 1095 -41.33 -5.80 -49.14
N LEU A 1096 -42.29 -6.54 -48.59
CA LEU A 1096 -42.48 -6.65 -47.14
C LEU A 1096 -41.72 -7.86 -46.60
#